data_AF-A0A918TY88-F1
#
_entry.id   AF-A0A918TY88-F1
#
_cell.length_a   1.000
_cell.length_b   1.000
_cell.length_c   1.000
_cell.angle_alpha   90.00
_cell.angle_beta   90.00
_cell.angle_gamma   90.00
#
_symmetry.space_group_name_H-M   'P 1'
#
loop_
_entity.id
_entity.type
_entity.pdbx_description
1 polymer ?
#
loop_
_entity_poly.entity_id
_entity_poly.type
_entity_poly.pdbx_seq_one_letter_code
_entity_poly.pdbx_strand_id
1 'polypeptide(L)'
;MTGIRLNAPRPGWSVDADVVVIGSGVAGLTVALRCAAAGRKVTVVTKALLDDGSTRWAQGGIAAALGEGDTPEQHLDDTLVAGAGLCSEEAVRTLVTEGPDAVRRLIGTGARFDTDADSGEILLTREGGHHRSRIAHAGGDATGAEISRALVEAVRAAGIETIEHALVLDLLKDATGRAAGVSLHVMGEGRHDGVGAVRAGAVVLATGGMGQVFSATTNPAVSTGDGVALALRAGAEVSDLEFVQFHPTVLWLGPDAKGQQPLVSEAVRGEGAHLVDADGHRFMVGAHELAELAPRDIVAKGIMRRMRERGAEHMYLDARHFGARMWATRFPTILAACRSHGIDPVTQLIPVAPAAHYASGGVRTDLHGRTTVPGLYACGEVACTGVHGANRLASNSLLEGLVFAERIAADLTPAADGAPVRAAAQPAAGAGAAAFLIDPEARAAIQQTMTNGAGVLRSRKSLEHAAQELARIAREATTEEPGTEAWETTNLLLVAQVLVAAALRREETRGCHWREDHLERADDQWRRHLLVALRPDRTLAVSTTGSAAFPPVTAAPEENSVSTHDDRPLHQIGLSGQESAEAEAAAGGCGDACGCAGGEYGEEGFECGLDPELARLIAEAGLDPLQIEDLAHLAIEEDLDGGKDITTFATIPEDSVCTGDFTAREAGTVAGLRVAEAILSVVCTDEFEVERHVEDGDRVEAGQKLLSVRTLTRDLLTGERSMLNILCHLSGIATATRAWADALEGTGAAVRDTRKTTVGLRALEKYAVRCGGGVNHRMSLSDAALVKDNHVIAAGGVAQAFKAVRQEFPDVPIEVEVDRIDQIEPVLDAGADLILLDNFTPEQTREAVALVAGRAMLESSGRLTLANARAYAETGVDYLAVGALTHSSPILDIGLDLREETP
;
A
#
# COMPACT_ATOMS: atom_id res chain seq x y z
N MET A 1 -9.43 -32.52 1.58
CA MET A 1 -9.63 -31.09 1.24
C MET A 1 -10.15 -30.37 2.47
N THR A 2 -9.71 -29.13 2.74
CA THR A 2 -10.18 -28.30 3.86
C THR A 2 -11.64 -27.85 3.71
N GLY A 3 -12.05 -27.50 2.49
CA GLY A 3 -13.36 -26.91 2.20
C GLY A 3 -13.47 -25.43 2.58
N ILE A 4 -12.52 -24.88 3.33
CA ILE A 4 -12.55 -23.52 3.88
C ILE A 4 -12.39 -22.48 2.76
N ARG A 5 -13.26 -21.47 2.77
CA ARG A 5 -13.27 -20.33 1.85
C ARG A 5 -13.69 -19.06 2.58
N LEU A 6 -13.27 -17.91 2.06
CA LEU A 6 -13.79 -16.62 2.49
C LEU A 6 -15.26 -16.48 2.04
N ASN A 7 -16.08 -15.80 2.83
CA ASN A 7 -17.41 -15.42 2.35
C ASN A 7 -17.25 -14.41 1.24
N ALA A 8 -17.75 -14.73 0.05
CA ALA A 8 -17.67 -13.85 -1.11
C ALA A 8 -18.79 -14.19 -2.10
N PRO A 9 -19.30 -13.19 -2.86
CA PRO A 9 -20.18 -13.44 -3.99
C PRO A 9 -19.60 -14.48 -4.96
N ARG A 10 -20.49 -15.17 -5.70
CA ARG A 10 -20.02 -16.06 -6.77
C ARG A 10 -19.35 -15.23 -7.86
N PRO A 11 -18.29 -15.75 -8.51
CA PRO A 11 -17.69 -15.09 -9.66
C PRO A 11 -18.73 -14.75 -10.74
N GLY A 12 -18.89 -13.46 -11.04
CA GLY A 12 -19.79 -12.94 -12.08
C GLY A 12 -19.18 -12.98 -13.48
N TRP A 13 -17.86 -13.07 -13.56
CA TRP A 13 -17.09 -13.16 -14.80
C TRP A 13 -15.90 -14.11 -14.65
N SER A 14 -15.33 -14.53 -15.78
CA SER A 14 -14.13 -15.37 -15.79
C SER A 14 -13.18 -15.09 -16.95
N VAL A 15 -11.88 -15.15 -16.69
CA VAL A 15 -10.80 -15.12 -17.69
C VAL A 15 -10.09 -16.48 -17.71
N ASP A 16 -9.69 -16.96 -18.89
CA ASP A 16 -8.91 -18.19 -19.05
C ASP A 16 -7.44 -17.88 -19.34
N ALA A 17 -6.53 -18.58 -18.65
CA ALA A 17 -5.08 -18.53 -18.87
C ALA A 17 -4.46 -19.93 -18.77
N ASP A 18 -3.25 -20.11 -19.29
CA ASP A 18 -2.46 -21.31 -18.98
C ASP A 18 -1.90 -21.22 -17.56
N VAL A 19 -1.41 -20.02 -17.20
CA VAL A 19 -0.78 -19.70 -15.93
C VAL A 19 -1.37 -18.40 -15.40
N VAL A 20 -1.82 -18.41 -14.15
CA VAL A 20 -2.13 -17.17 -13.41
C VAL A 20 -1.06 -16.91 -12.36
N VAL A 21 -0.51 -15.71 -12.37
CA VAL A 21 0.49 -15.25 -11.40
C VAL A 21 -0.15 -14.24 -10.47
N ILE A 22 -0.12 -14.48 -9.16
CA ILE A 22 -0.70 -13.60 -8.16
C ILE A 22 0.41 -12.83 -7.46
N GLY A 23 0.52 -11.54 -7.76
CA GLY A 23 1.53 -10.62 -7.26
C GLY A 23 2.50 -10.14 -8.34
N SER A 24 2.78 -8.84 -8.34
CA SER A 24 3.61 -8.13 -9.33
C SER A 24 5.01 -7.77 -8.83
N GLY A 25 5.51 -8.44 -7.81
CA GLY A 25 6.91 -8.27 -7.36
C GLY A 25 7.92 -8.90 -8.32
N VAL A 26 9.22 -8.80 -7.99
CA VAL A 26 10.33 -9.36 -8.78
C VAL A 26 10.11 -10.82 -9.17
N ALA A 27 9.57 -11.64 -8.26
CA ALA A 27 9.32 -13.06 -8.50
C ALA A 27 8.19 -13.26 -9.52
N GLY A 28 7.03 -12.64 -9.29
CA GLY A 28 5.85 -12.80 -10.12
C GLY A 28 6.05 -12.30 -11.55
N LEU A 29 6.60 -11.10 -11.72
CA LEU A 29 6.85 -10.55 -13.06
C LEU A 29 7.91 -11.36 -13.82
N THR A 30 8.90 -11.93 -13.12
CA THR A 30 9.88 -12.82 -13.75
C THR A 30 9.23 -14.11 -14.25
N VAL A 31 8.37 -14.77 -13.43
CA VAL A 31 7.60 -15.94 -13.90
C VAL A 31 6.76 -15.59 -15.11
N ALA A 32 6.03 -14.46 -15.05
CA ALA A 32 5.14 -14.04 -16.12
C ALA A 32 5.88 -13.83 -17.45
N LEU A 33 6.99 -13.09 -17.42
CA LEU A 33 7.82 -12.82 -18.60
C LEU A 33 8.40 -14.11 -19.20
N ARG A 34 8.87 -15.04 -18.36
CA ARG A 34 9.46 -16.30 -18.84
C ARG A 34 8.42 -17.24 -19.43
N CYS A 35 7.27 -17.39 -18.76
CA CYS A 35 6.16 -18.18 -19.28
C CYS A 35 5.61 -17.60 -20.60
N ALA A 36 5.43 -16.27 -20.67
CA ALA A 36 4.97 -15.60 -21.89
C ALA A 36 5.98 -15.75 -23.05
N ALA A 37 7.28 -15.60 -22.78
CA ALA A 37 8.34 -15.82 -23.78
C ALA A 37 8.37 -17.26 -24.32
N ALA A 38 7.92 -18.24 -23.53
CA ALA A 38 7.75 -19.63 -23.95
C ALA A 38 6.40 -19.91 -24.63
N GLY A 39 5.59 -18.88 -24.90
CA GLY A 39 4.32 -19.00 -25.61
C GLY A 39 3.12 -19.41 -24.75
N ARG A 40 3.20 -19.29 -23.42
CA ARG A 40 2.05 -19.51 -22.53
C ARG A 40 1.15 -18.28 -22.48
N LYS A 41 -0.17 -18.49 -22.41
CA LYS A 41 -1.12 -17.42 -22.06
C LYS A 41 -1.02 -17.16 -20.55
N VAL A 42 -0.54 -15.98 -20.18
CA VAL A 42 -0.32 -15.60 -18.77
C VAL A 42 -1.22 -14.42 -18.40
N THR A 43 -1.84 -14.51 -17.23
CA THR A 43 -2.52 -13.38 -16.57
C THR A 43 -1.82 -13.07 -15.25
N VAL A 44 -1.45 -11.81 -15.03
CA VAL A 44 -0.90 -11.31 -13.77
C VAL A 44 -2.02 -10.61 -12.99
N VAL A 45 -2.24 -11.02 -11.75
CA VAL A 45 -3.21 -10.41 -10.84
C VAL A 45 -2.43 -9.70 -9.73
N THR A 46 -2.73 -8.44 -9.45
CA THR A 46 -2.09 -7.70 -8.36
C THR A 46 -3.10 -6.82 -7.63
N LYS A 47 -2.93 -6.71 -6.31
CA LYS A 47 -3.88 -6.03 -5.41
C LYS A 47 -3.88 -4.51 -5.57
N ALA A 48 -2.79 -3.93 -6.05
CA ALA A 48 -2.69 -2.49 -6.30
C ALA A 48 -2.23 -2.29 -7.74
N LEU A 49 -1.35 -1.32 -8.01
CA LEU A 49 -0.68 -1.20 -9.29
C LEU A 49 0.50 -2.19 -9.39
N LEU A 50 0.95 -2.44 -10.62
CA LEU A 50 2.06 -3.35 -10.91
C LEU A 50 3.35 -2.97 -10.14
N ASP A 51 3.61 -1.69 -9.92
CA ASP A 51 4.81 -1.18 -9.24
C ASP A 51 4.66 -0.90 -7.74
N ASP A 52 3.52 -1.23 -7.12
CA ASP A 52 3.21 -0.93 -5.71
C ASP A 52 3.66 -2.02 -4.70
N GLY A 53 4.28 -3.11 -5.17
CA GLY A 53 4.75 -4.20 -4.32
C GLY A 53 6.04 -3.88 -3.53
N SER A 54 6.38 -4.73 -2.55
CA SER A 54 7.58 -4.59 -1.70
C SER A 54 8.91 -4.51 -2.47
N THR A 55 8.95 -5.02 -3.70
CA THR A 55 10.16 -4.99 -4.54
C THR A 55 10.66 -3.57 -4.76
N ARG A 56 9.78 -2.61 -5.05
CA ARG A 56 10.15 -1.20 -5.32
C ARG A 56 10.90 -0.57 -4.14
N TRP A 57 10.55 -0.97 -2.92
CA TRP A 57 11.05 -0.39 -1.68
C TRP A 57 12.41 -0.95 -1.24
N ALA A 58 12.98 -1.92 -1.95
CA ALA A 58 14.28 -2.46 -1.61
C ALA A 58 15.39 -1.43 -1.89
N GLN A 59 16.11 -1.02 -0.84
CA GLN A 59 17.16 0.00 -0.95
C GLN A 59 18.55 -0.62 -1.24
N GLY A 60 18.95 -1.58 -0.39
CA GLY A 60 20.31 -2.13 -0.32
C GLY A 60 20.86 -2.64 -1.65
N GLY A 61 20.30 -3.75 -2.12
CA GLY A 61 20.61 -4.26 -3.46
C GLY A 61 20.27 -5.73 -3.63
N ILE A 62 20.89 -6.35 -4.62
CA ILE A 62 20.79 -7.78 -4.90
C ILE A 62 22.14 -8.45 -4.74
N ALA A 63 22.21 -9.46 -3.88
CA ALA A 63 23.43 -10.20 -3.63
C ALA A 63 23.64 -11.27 -4.72
N ALA A 64 24.75 -11.21 -5.46
CA ALA A 64 25.17 -12.26 -6.36
C ALA A 64 26.69 -12.23 -6.54
N ALA A 65 27.34 -13.39 -6.66
CA ALA A 65 28.78 -13.51 -6.89
C ALA A 65 29.17 -13.05 -8.30
N LEU A 66 29.21 -11.72 -8.51
CA LEU A 66 29.50 -11.06 -9.78
C LEU A 66 30.92 -10.49 -9.86
N GLY A 67 31.53 -10.18 -8.70
CA GLY A 67 32.81 -9.49 -8.61
C GLY A 67 34.03 -10.41 -8.73
N GLU A 68 35.18 -9.82 -9.05
CA GLU A 68 36.44 -10.56 -9.16
C GLU A 68 36.82 -11.22 -7.82
N GLY A 69 37.06 -12.53 -7.85
CA GLY A 69 37.49 -13.30 -6.69
C GLY A 69 36.40 -13.66 -5.67
N ASP A 70 35.14 -13.29 -5.90
CA ASP A 70 33.98 -13.82 -5.17
C ASP A 70 33.47 -15.11 -5.85
N THR A 71 32.92 -16.04 -5.05
CA THR A 71 32.44 -17.32 -5.57
C THR A 71 31.08 -17.70 -4.99
N PRO A 72 30.26 -18.48 -5.73
CA PRO A 72 29.03 -19.06 -5.19
C PRO A 72 29.24 -19.81 -3.87
N GLU A 73 30.37 -20.49 -3.68
CA GLU A 73 30.68 -21.20 -2.42
C GLU A 73 30.88 -20.22 -1.24
N GLN A 74 31.55 -19.09 -1.45
CA GLN A 74 31.67 -18.06 -0.40
C GLN A 74 30.31 -17.44 -0.06
N HIS A 75 29.40 -17.31 -1.04
CA HIS A 75 28.04 -16.83 -0.80
C HIS A 75 27.17 -17.89 -0.11
N LEU A 76 27.38 -19.17 -0.43
CA LEU A 76 26.76 -20.31 0.27
C LEU A 76 27.08 -20.25 1.77
N ASP A 77 28.37 -20.18 2.11
CA ASP A 77 28.84 -20.15 3.50
C ASP A 77 28.18 -19.00 4.29
N ASP A 78 28.18 -17.80 3.73
CA ASP A 78 27.56 -16.61 4.35
C ASP A 78 26.06 -16.84 4.61
N THR A 79 25.37 -17.45 3.65
CA THR A 79 23.92 -17.70 3.75
C THR A 79 23.61 -18.80 4.77
N LEU A 80 24.39 -19.88 4.81
CA LEU A 80 24.24 -20.96 5.79
C LEU A 80 24.48 -20.49 7.23
N VAL A 81 25.49 -19.64 7.43
CA VAL A 81 25.76 -19.00 8.72
C VAL A 81 24.58 -18.12 9.14
N ALA A 82 24.08 -17.29 8.23
CA ALA A 82 22.95 -16.39 8.51
C ALA A 82 21.68 -17.15 8.90
N GLY A 83 21.34 -18.26 8.23
CA GLY A 83 20.13 -19.04 8.53
C GLY A 83 20.20 -19.92 9.78
N ALA A 84 21.26 -19.82 10.57
CA ALA A 84 21.42 -20.42 11.90
C ALA A 84 21.12 -21.94 11.96
N GLY A 85 21.58 -22.67 10.94
CA GLY A 85 21.50 -24.13 10.87
C GLY A 85 20.14 -24.70 10.45
N LEU A 86 19.24 -23.86 9.94
CA LEU A 86 17.96 -24.28 9.33
C LEU A 86 17.89 -24.00 7.82
N CYS A 87 18.99 -23.62 7.17
CA CYS A 87 19.01 -23.59 5.71
C CYS A 87 18.96 -25.01 5.13
N SER A 88 18.22 -25.16 4.03
CA SER A 88 18.43 -26.25 3.09
C SER A 88 19.67 -25.94 2.26
N GLU A 89 20.76 -26.67 2.47
CA GLU A 89 22.00 -26.45 1.72
C GLU A 89 21.79 -26.56 0.21
N GLU A 90 20.95 -27.48 -0.25
CA GLU A 90 20.63 -27.65 -1.67
C GLU A 90 19.91 -26.41 -2.25
N ALA A 91 18.97 -25.84 -1.49
CA ALA A 91 18.25 -24.64 -1.91
C ALA A 91 19.19 -23.43 -1.95
N VAL A 92 20.05 -23.26 -0.94
CA VAL A 92 21.03 -22.18 -0.91
C VAL A 92 22.06 -22.35 -2.03
N ARG A 93 22.57 -23.56 -2.26
CA ARG A 93 23.51 -23.86 -3.36
C ARG A 93 22.89 -23.53 -4.72
N THR A 94 21.61 -23.86 -4.91
CA THR A 94 20.83 -23.49 -6.09
C THR A 94 20.79 -21.97 -6.25
N LEU A 95 20.38 -21.24 -5.20
CA LEU A 95 20.32 -19.79 -5.19
C LEU A 95 21.63 -19.14 -5.63
N VAL A 96 22.74 -19.48 -4.97
CA VAL A 96 24.02 -18.79 -5.17
C VAL A 96 24.72 -19.19 -6.47
N THR A 97 24.45 -20.40 -6.97
CA THR A 97 25.03 -20.89 -8.24
C THR A 97 24.28 -20.31 -9.44
N GLU A 98 22.94 -20.29 -9.40
CA GLU A 98 22.11 -19.76 -10.50
C GLU A 98 21.95 -18.25 -10.44
N GLY A 99 22.21 -17.64 -9.28
CA GLY A 99 22.04 -16.22 -9.00
C GLY A 99 22.75 -15.27 -9.96
N PRO A 100 24.06 -15.43 -10.25
CA PRO A 100 24.77 -14.58 -11.20
C PRO A 100 24.10 -14.52 -12.58
N ASP A 101 23.64 -15.66 -13.11
CA ASP A 101 22.96 -15.70 -14.40
C ASP A 101 21.56 -15.10 -14.33
N ALA A 102 20.85 -15.27 -13.21
CA ALA A 102 19.56 -14.60 -12.98
C ALA A 102 19.70 -13.07 -13.01
N VAL A 103 20.75 -12.52 -12.37
CA VAL A 103 21.05 -11.08 -12.42
C VAL A 103 21.40 -10.62 -13.85
N ARG A 104 22.22 -11.39 -14.59
CA ARG A 104 22.53 -11.07 -15.99
C ARG A 104 21.29 -11.04 -16.87
N ARG A 105 20.36 -11.97 -16.67
CA ARG A 105 19.07 -11.96 -17.39
C ARG A 105 18.22 -10.76 -17.00
N LEU A 106 18.20 -10.36 -15.73
CA LEU A 106 17.52 -9.15 -15.28
C LEU A 106 18.08 -7.88 -15.95
N ILE A 107 19.40 -7.79 -16.09
CA ILE A 107 20.06 -6.73 -16.87
C ILE A 107 19.59 -6.78 -18.33
N GLY A 108 19.54 -7.98 -18.93
CA GLY A 108 19.01 -8.18 -20.29
C GLY A 108 17.55 -7.79 -20.45
N THR A 109 16.74 -7.86 -19.39
CA THR A 109 15.35 -7.38 -19.36
C THR A 109 15.27 -5.85 -19.31
N GLY A 110 16.33 -5.16 -18.87
CA GLY A 110 16.41 -3.70 -18.89
C GLY A 110 16.86 -3.03 -17.60
N ALA A 111 17.19 -3.80 -16.56
CA ALA A 111 17.67 -3.25 -15.29
C ALA A 111 19.10 -2.68 -15.42
N ARG A 112 19.35 -1.53 -14.80
CA ARG A 112 20.60 -0.79 -14.87
C ARG A 112 21.22 -0.63 -13.48
N PHE A 113 22.30 -1.34 -13.22
CA PHE A 113 23.06 -1.18 -11.97
C PHE A 113 24.12 -0.08 -12.11
N ASP A 114 24.49 0.51 -10.98
CA ASP A 114 25.55 1.51 -10.93
C ASP A 114 26.88 0.87 -11.37
N THR A 115 27.65 1.59 -12.18
CA THR A 115 28.92 1.11 -12.75
C THR A 115 30.05 2.07 -12.45
N ASP A 116 31.28 1.53 -12.37
CA ASP A 116 32.48 2.34 -12.31
C ASP A 116 32.67 3.10 -13.63
N ALA A 117 32.96 4.40 -13.55
CA ALA A 117 33.05 5.25 -14.73
C ALA A 117 34.24 4.92 -15.64
N ASP A 118 35.32 4.35 -15.08
CA ASP A 118 36.54 4.06 -15.81
C ASP A 118 36.54 2.63 -16.37
N SER A 119 36.13 1.64 -15.57
CA SER A 119 36.13 0.22 -15.98
C SER A 119 34.82 -0.25 -16.62
N GLY A 120 33.70 0.42 -16.32
CA GLY A 120 32.35 -0.02 -16.71
C GLY A 120 31.85 -1.25 -15.95
N GLU A 121 32.58 -1.72 -14.94
CA GLU A 121 32.17 -2.85 -14.10
C GLU A 121 31.08 -2.43 -13.10
N ILE A 122 30.22 -3.38 -12.72
CA ILE A 122 29.15 -3.13 -11.74
C ILE A 122 29.78 -2.79 -10.38
N LEU A 123 29.33 -1.69 -9.78
CA LEU A 123 29.72 -1.34 -8.42
C LEU A 123 29.06 -2.30 -7.42
N LEU A 124 29.88 -2.86 -6.55
CA LEU A 124 29.45 -3.82 -5.52
C LEU A 124 29.74 -3.27 -4.14
N THR A 125 28.73 -3.30 -3.27
CA THR A 125 28.87 -2.95 -1.85
C THR A 125 28.83 -4.20 -0.96
N ARG A 126 29.09 -4.03 0.34
CA ARG A 126 29.05 -5.07 1.37
C ARG A 126 28.00 -4.71 2.43
N GLU A 127 27.11 -5.66 2.72
CA GLU A 127 26.08 -5.54 3.77
C GLU A 127 26.29 -6.56 4.89
N GLY A 128 25.45 -6.50 5.93
CA GLY A 128 25.56 -7.35 7.12
C GLY A 128 25.55 -8.85 6.78
N GLY A 129 26.51 -9.58 7.35
CA GLY A 129 26.65 -11.02 7.16
C GLY A 129 27.44 -11.47 5.93
N HIS A 130 27.81 -10.55 5.01
CA HIS A 130 28.62 -10.89 3.85
C HIS A 130 30.12 -10.73 4.12
N HIS A 131 30.94 -11.70 3.70
CA HIS A 131 32.40 -11.57 3.74
C HIS A 131 32.97 -10.79 2.53
N ARG A 132 32.26 -10.77 1.40
CA ARG A 132 32.65 -10.10 0.15
C ARG A 132 31.69 -8.98 -0.23
N SER A 133 32.19 -8.00 -1.00
CA SER A 133 31.34 -7.02 -1.68
C SER A 133 30.70 -7.69 -2.89
N ARG A 134 29.40 -7.99 -2.80
CA ARG A 134 28.65 -8.72 -3.83
C ARG A 134 27.23 -8.20 -4.06
N ILE A 135 26.89 -7.11 -3.39
CA ILE A 135 25.57 -6.52 -3.47
C ILE A 135 25.62 -5.48 -4.60
N ALA A 136 25.00 -5.81 -5.74
CA ALA A 136 24.80 -4.88 -6.83
C ALA A 136 23.66 -3.91 -6.48
N HIS A 137 23.89 -2.63 -6.71
CA HIS A 137 22.95 -1.56 -6.39
C HIS A 137 22.69 -0.63 -7.58
N ALA A 138 21.60 0.13 -7.53
CA ALA A 138 21.25 1.10 -8.56
C ALA A 138 20.72 2.40 -7.93
N GLY A 139 21.10 3.55 -8.50
CA GLY A 139 20.64 4.86 -8.05
C GLY A 139 21.07 5.19 -6.62
N GLY A 140 22.21 4.65 -6.16
CA GLY A 140 22.63 4.73 -4.77
C GLY A 140 21.86 3.77 -3.87
N ASP A 141 20.67 4.16 -3.40
CA ASP A 141 19.83 3.40 -2.46
C ASP A 141 18.43 3.10 -3.01
N ALA A 142 18.29 2.95 -4.34
CA ALA A 142 17.02 2.78 -5.06
C ALA A 142 16.95 1.50 -5.92
N THR A 143 17.71 0.46 -5.56
CA THR A 143 17.87 -0.76 -6.39
C THR A 143 16.54 -1.44 -6.71
N GLY A 144 15.65 -1.55 -5.73
CA GLY A 144 14.32 -2.12 -5.89
C GLY A 144 13.45 -1.37 -6.87
N ALA A 145 13.52 -0.04 -6.87
CA ALA A 145 12.76 0.81 -7.78
C ALA A 145 13.22 0.61 -9.23
N GLU A 146 14.53 0.51 -9.47
CA GLU A 146 15.09 0.23 -10.78
C GLU A 146 14.71 -1.17 -11.30
N ILE A 147 14.77 -2.19 -10.45
CA ILE A 147 14.36 -3.55 -10.81
C ILE A 147 12.85 -3.60 -11.13
N SER A 148 12.03 -2.94 -10.30
CA SER A 148 10.59 -2.85 -10.52
C SER A 148 10.27 -2.14 -11.84
N ARG A 149 10.91 -1.00 -12.12
CA ARG A 149 10.77 -0.26 -13.39
C ARG A 149 11.04 -1.16 -14.59
N ALA A 150 12.21 -1.82 -14.61
CA ALA A 150 12.62 -2.67 -15.72
C ALA A 150 11.65 -3.84 -15.98
N LEU A 151 11.17 -4.51 -14.92
CA LEU A 151 10.24 -5.63 -15.06
C LEU A 151 8.84 -5.18 -15.50
N VAL A 152 8.33 -4.07 -14.96
CA VAL A 152 7.02 -3.53 -15.34
C VAL A 152 7.02 -3.08 -16.80
N GLU A 153 8.07 -2.39 -17.25
CA GLU A 153 8.23 -2.02 -18.66
C GLU A 153 8.26 -3.26 -19.57
N ALA A 154 9.00 -4.30 -19.19
CA ALA A 154 9.07 -5.53 -19.96
C ALA A 154 7.72 -6.26 -20.05
N VAL A 155 6.95 -6.30 -18.95
CA VAL A 155 5.62 -6.94 -18.91
C VAL A 155 4.64 -6.20 -19.81
N ARG A 156 4.65 -4.86 -19.75
CA ARG A 156 3.84 -4.02 -20.64
C ARG A 156 4.24 -4.18 -22.11
N ALA A 157 5.54 -4.20 -22.40
CA ALA A 157 6.04 -4.39 -23.76
C ALA A 157 5.71 -5.78 -24.33
N ALA A 158 5.65 -6.81 -23.49
CA ALA A 158 5.26 -8.16 -23.88
C ALA A 158 3.74 -8.31 -24.09
N GLY A 159 2.93 -7.31 -23.74
CA GLY A 159 1.46 -7.38 -23.86
C GLY A 159 0.82 -8.43 -22.96
N ILE A 160 1.43 -8.74 -21.81
CA ILE A 160 0.89 -9.70 -20.85
C ILE A 160 -0.38 -9.11 -20.21
N GLU A 161 -1.42 -9.92 -20.08
CA GLU A 161 -2.69 -9.51 -19.47
C GLU A 161 -2.50 -9.27 -17.97
N THR A 162 -2.92 -8.09 -17.49
CA THR A 162 -2.79 -7.67 -16.10
C THR A 162 -4.15 -7.26 -15.54
N ILE A 163 -4.47 -7.77 -14.35
CA ILE A 163 -5.64 -7.37 -13.56
C ILE A 163 -5.09 -6.69 -12.31
N GLU A 164 -5.02 -5.36 -12.35
CA GLU A 164 -4.63 -4.50 -11.23
C GLU A 164 -5.82 -4.26 -10.29
N HIS A 165 -5.57 -3.73 -9.10
CA HIS A 165 -6.59 -3.51 -8.08
C HIS A 165 -7.38 -4.78 -7.71
N ALA A 166 -6.76 -5.96 -7.78
CA ALA A 166 -7.42 -7.24 -7.60
C ALA A 166 -6.89 -8.02 -6.38
N LEU A 167 -7.73 -8.15 -5.35
CA LEU A 167 -7.47 -9.01 -4.20
C LEU A 167 -7.80 -10.47 -4.54
N VAL A 168 -6.82 -11.37 -4.39
CA VAL A 168 -7.07 -12.80 -4.51
C VAL A 168 -7.85 -13.31 -3.28
N LEU A 169 -8.89 -14.10 -3.51
CA LEU A 169 -9.75 -14.61 -2.42
C LEU A 169 -9.41 -16.06 -2.08
N ASP A 170 -9.65 -16.99 -3.00
CA ASP A 170 -9.46 -18.41 -2.77
C ASP A 170 -8.95 -19.15 -4.00
N LEU A 171 -8.25 -20.27 -3.74
CA LEU A 171 -7.86 -21.21 -4.79
C LEU A 171 -9.07 -22.00 -5.29
N LEU A 172 -9.30 -21.97 -6.60
CA LEU A 172 -10.23 -22.89 -7.26
C LEU A 172 -9.51 -24.21 -7.49
N LYS A 173 -10.17 -25.33 -7.15
CA LYS A 173 -9.63 -26.68 -7.32
C LYS A 173 -10.56 -27.54 -8.16
N ASP A 174 -9.97 -28.47 -8.91
CA ASP A 174 -10.71 -29.51 -9.63
C ASP A 174 -11.13 -30.66 -8.70
N ALA A 175 -11.83 -31.66 -9.26
CA ALA A 175 -12.31 -32.83 -8.50
C ALA A 175 -11.18 -33.69 -7.91
N THR A 176 -9.95 -33.56 -8.42
CA THR A 176 -8.76 -34.27 -7.90
C THR A 176 -8.03 -33.49 -6.82
N GLY A 177 -8.48 -32.26 -6.52
CA GLY A 177 -7.84 -31.37 -5.56
C GLY A 177 -6.66 -30.58 -6.13
N ARG A 178 -6.44 -30.61 -7.45
CA ARG A 178 -5.44 -29.78 -8.14
C ARG A 178 -5.95 -28.36 -8.31
N ALA A 179 -5.06 -27.37 -8.28
CA ALA A 179 -5.36 -26.00 -8.67
C ALA A 179 -5.96 -25.93 -10.09
N ALA A 180 -7.03 -25.15 -10.22
CA ALA A 180 -7.79 -24.90 -11.45
C ALA A 180 -8.02 -23.40 -11.70
N GLY A 181 -7.35 -22.53 -10.94
CA GLY A 181 -7.51 -21.08 -10.99
C GLY A 181 -7.66 -20.45 -9.61
N VAL A 182 -8.11 -19.20 -9.60
CA VAL A 182 -8.40 -18.43 -8.38
C VAL A 182 -9.71 -17.67 -8.54
N SER A 183 -10.42 -17.43 -7.44
CA SER A 183 -11.36 -16.32 -7.34
C SER A 183 -10.63 -15.07 -6.86
N LEU A 184 -11.10 -13.92 -7.33
CA LEU A 184 -10.54 -12.62 -6.98
C LEU A 184 -11.66 -11.58 -6.95
N HIS A 185 -11.43 -10.48 -6.25
CA HIS A 185 -12.27 -9.29 -6.28
C HIS A 185 -11.46 -8.14 -6.88
N VAL A 186 -11.99 -7.49 -7.91
CA VAL A 186 -11.43 -6.26 -8.46
C VAL A 186 -12.09 -5.08 -7.74
N MET A 187 -11.26 -4.18 -7.26
CA MET A 187 -11.65 -3.00 -6.46
C MET A 187 -11.74 -1.78 -7.38
N GLY A 188 -12.88 -1.09 -7.33
CA GLY A 188 -13.14 0.13 -8.10
C GLY A 188 -13.52 -0.12 -9.56
N GLU A 189 -13.80 0.98 -10.26
CA GLU A 189 -14.28 0.98 -11.65
C GLU A 189 -13.19 0.55 -12.65
N GLY A 190 -13.06 -0.76 -12.84
CA GLY A 190 -12.25 -1.39 -13.87
C GLY A 190 -13.09 -2.03 -14.99
N ARG A 191 -12.44 -2.64 -15.98
CA ARG A 191 -13.10 -3.45 -17.03
C ARG A 191 -13.97 -4.61 -16.48
N HIS A 192 -13.68 -5.03 -15.25
CA HIS A 192 -14.29 -6.16 -14.59
C HIS A 192 -14.50 -5.78 -13.13
N ASP A 193 -15.68 -5.30 -12.76
CA ASP A 193 -16.00 -5.00 -11.37
C ASP A 193 -16.52 -6.25 -10.63
N GLY A 194 -16.38 -6.25 -9.31
CA GLY A 194 -16.88 -7.28 -8.42
C GLY A 194 -16.04 -8.55 -8.40
N VAL A 195 -16.65 -9.64 -7.91
CA VAL A 195 -15.97 -10.93 -7.79
C VAL A 195 -15.90 -11.63 -9.14
N GLY A 196 -14.70 -12.05 -9.52
CA GLY A 196 -14.41 -12.82 -10.72
C GLY A 196 -13.57 -14.06 -10.48
N ALA A 197 -13.16 -14.68 -11.58
CA ALA A 197 -12.27 -15.84 -11.55
C ALA A 197 -11.27 -15.83 -12.70
N VAL A 198 -10.03 -16.23 -12.41
CA VAL A 198 -9.07 -16.60 -13.46
C VAL A 198 -8.91 -18.11 -13.43
N ARG A 199 -9.35 -18.78 -14.49
CA ARG A 199 -9.18 -20.24 -14.66
C ARG A 199 -7.81 -20.51 -15.27
N ALA A 200 -7.02 -21.33 -14.60
CA ALA A 200 -5.68 -21.67 -15.04
C ALA A 200 -5.24 -23.08 -14.62
N GLY A 201 -4.39 -23.70 -15.43
CA GLY A 201 -3.80 -25.01 -15.16
C GLY A 201 -2.68 -25.00 -14.11
N ALA A 202 -2.12 -23.81 -13.89
CA ALA A 202 -1.15 -23.51 -12.85
C ALA A 202 -1.43 -22.14 -12.21
N VAL A 203 -1.32 -22.10 -10.88
CA VAL A 203 -1.44 -20.88 -10.08
C VAL A 203 -0.10 -20.64 -9.39
N VAL A 204 0.47 -19.45 -9.55
CA VAL A 204 1.75 -19.07 -8.93
C VAL A 204 1.51 -17.96 -7.92
N LEU A 205 1.77 -18.24 -6.64
CA LEU A 205 1.74 -17.24 -5.58
C LEU A 205 3.08 -16.50 -5.54
N ALA A 206 3.04 -15.19 -5.70
CA ALA A 206 4.15 -14.25 -5.58
C ALA A 206 3.71 -12.98 -4.82
N THR A 207 2.84 -13.16 -3.82
CA THR A 207 2.10 -12.08 -3.15
C THR A 207 2.91 -11.27 -2.14
N GLY A 208 4.21 -11.55 -2.00
CA GLY A 208 5.05 -10.92 -0.98
C GLY A 208 4.79 -11.44 0.44
N GLY A 209 5.31 -10.69 1.42
CA GLY A 209 5.29 -11.05 2.83
C GLY A 209 4.02 -10.69 3.59
N MET A 210 4.17 -10.67 4.92
CA MET A 210 3.09 -10.54 5.90
C MET A 210 3.37 -9.46 6.97
N GLY A 211 4.16 -8.44 6.63
CA GLY A 211 4.58 -7.41 7.60
C GLY A 211 3.44 -6.67 8.28
N GLN A 212 2.30 -6.50 7.60
CA GLN A 212 1.11 -5.83 8.13
C GLN A 212 0.41 -6.62 9.25
N VAL A 213 0.88 -7.82 9.59
CA VAL A 213 0.50 -8.53 10.82
C VAL A 213 0.98 -7.79 12.08
N PHE A 214 2.01 -6.95 11.97
CA PHE A 214 2.52 -6.12 13.06
C PHE A 214 2.09 -4.66 12.88
N SER A 215 2.00 -3.92 14.00
CA SER A 215 1.59 -2.51 13.98
C SER A 215 2.57 -1.58 13.25
N ALA A 216 3.85 -1.95 13.22
CA ALA A 216 4.89 -1.23 12.50
C ALA A 216 5.72 -2.20 11.65
N THR A 217 5.87 -1.86 10.37
CA THR A 217 6.60 -2.67 9.40
C THR A 217 7.26 -1.79 8.35
N THR A 218 8.29 -2.27 7.66
CA THR A 218 8.79 -1.62 6.44
C THR A 218 8.00 -2.00 5.19
N ASN A 219 7.14 -3.00 5.28
CA ASN A 219 6.40 -3.51 4.13
C ASN A 219 5.24 -2.55 3.76
N PRO A 220 4.90 -2.42 2.47
CA PRO A 220 3.76 -1.60 2.04
C PRO A 220 2.44 -2.12 2.59
N ALA A 221 1.41 -1.28 2.57
CA ALA A 221 0.06 -1.59 3.08
C ALA A 221 -0.53 -2.88 2.48
N VAL A 222 -0.13 -3.23 1.26
CA VAL A 222 -0.59 -4.43 0.56
C VAL A 222 -0.01 -5.75 1.11
N SER A 223 1.00 -5.74 1.98
CA SER A 223 1.68 -6.96 2.50
C SER A 223 0.94 -7.60 3.69
N THR A 224 -0.28 -8.07 3.45
CA THR A 224 -1.21 -8.62 4.46
C THR A 224 -1.20 -10.15 4.59
N GLY A 225 -0.28 -10.84 3.89
CA GLY A 225 -0.16 -12.30 3.98
C GLY A 225 -1.24 -13.08 3.21
N ASP A 226 -1.92 -12.45 2.25
CA ASP A 226 -3.06 -13.02 1.52
C ASP A 226 -2.75 -14.37 0.85
N GLY A 227 -1.59 -14.48 0.19
CA GLY A 227 -1.18 -15.73 -0.46
C GLY A 227 -0.90 -16.87 0.53
N VAL A 228 -0.36 -16.56 1.72
CA VAL A 228 -0.14 -17.56 2.77
C VAL A 228 -1.48 -18.05 3.32
N ALA A 229 -2.42 -17.13 3.57
CA ALA A 229 -3.76 -17.44 4.04
C ALA A 229 -4.55 -18.28 3.00
N LEU A 230 -4.48 -17.91 1.72
CA LEU A 230 -5.07 -18.66 0.61
C LEU A 230 -4.48 -20.07 0.52
N ALA A 231 -3.16 -20.21 0.62
CA ALA A 231 -2.50 -21.52 0.56
C ALA A 231 -2.95 -22.43 1.72
N LEU A 232 -3.01 -21.90 2.94
CA LEU A 232 -3.53 -22.62 4.11
C LEU A 232 -4.99 -23.06 3.90
N ARG A 233 -5.86 -22.14 3.47
CA ARG A 233 -7.26 -22.47 3.15
C ARG A 233 -7.36 -23.48 2.01
N ALA A 234 -6.45 -23.48 1.05
CA ALA A 234 -6.40 -24.48 -0.02
C ALA A 234 -5.97 -25.86 0.47
N GLY A 235 -5.41 -25.97 1.68
CA GLY A 235 -4.86 -27.19 2.27
C GLY A 235 -3.36 -27.38 1.99
N ALA A 236 -2.67 -26.33 1.55
CA ALA A 236 -1.22 -26.36 1.44
C ALA A 236 -0.56 -26.29 2.83
N GLU A 237 0.65 -26.84 2.93
CA GLU A 237 1.49 -26.69 4.11
C GLU A 237 2.24 -25.36 4.05
N VAL A 238 2.32 -24.68 5.20
CA VAL A 238 3.25 -23.57 5.43
C VAL A 238 4.32 -24.01 6.41
N SER A 239 5.47 -23.35 6.37
CA SER A 239 6.57 -23.68 7.26
C SER A 239 7.19 -22.43 7.85
N ASP A 240 7.64 -22.55 9.11
CA ASP A 240 8.60 -21.62 9.72
C ASP A 240 8.12 -20.16 9.85
N LEU A 241 6.80 -19.94 9.93
CA LEU A 241 6.20 -18.60 10.05
C LEU A 241 6.65 -17.84 11.30
N GLU A 242 7.14 -18.52 12.34
CA GLU A 242 7.68 -17.87 13.52
C GLU A 242 8.95 -17.04 13.24
N PHE A 243 9.64 -17.29 12.12
CA PHE A 243 10.86 -16.58 11.74
C PHE A 243 10.57 -15.33 10.89
N VAL A 244 10.14 -14.28 11.58
CA VAL A 244 10.00 -12.92 11.03
C VAL A 244 11.22 -12.10 11.40
N GLN A 245 11.97 -11.62 10.41
CA GLN A 245 13.09 -10.71 10.60
C GLN A 245 12.55 -9.30 10.86
N PHE A 246 13.01 -8.70 11.95
CA PHE A 246 12.79 -7.29 12.26
C PHE A 246 14.01 -6.50 11.83
N HIS A 247 13.81 -5.44 11.03
CA HIS A 247 14.89 -4.53 10.70
C HIS A 247 15.17 -3.63 11.91
N PRO A 248 16.43 -3.46 12.34
CA PRO A 248 16.75 -2.74 13.58
C PRO A 248 16.46 -1.23 13.51
N THR A 249 16.54 -0.64 12.32
CA THR A 249 16.52 0.80 12.12
C THR A 249 15.46 1.24 11.12
N VAL A 250 14.19 1.29 11.53
CA VAL A 250 13.20 2.13 10.82
C VAL A 250 13.15 3.51 11.46
N LEU A 251 12.83 4.53 10.67
CA LEU A 251 12.62 5.88 11.17
C LEU A 251 11.41 5.86 12.11
N TRP A 252 11.64 6.22 13.37
CA TRP A 252 10.57 6.34 14.35
C TRP A 252 9.89 7.70 14.19
N LEU A 253 8.61 7.69 13.84
CA LEU A 253 7.82 8.88 13.51
C LEU A 253 6.88 9.34 14.64
N GLY A 254 6.94 8.69 15.80
CA GLY A 254 6.05 8.96 16.93
C GLY A 254 5.29 7.72 17.39
N PRO A 255 4.63 7.78 18.57
CA PRO A 255 3.87 6.66 19.14
C PRO A 255 2.63 6.31 18.31
N ASP A 256 2.06 7.28 17.59
CA ASP A 256 0.87 7.09 16.75
C ASP A 256 1.21 6.55 15.36
N ALA A 257 2.49 6.42 15.01
CA ALA A 257 2.93 5.93 13.72
C ALA A 257 2.65 4.43 13.57
N LYS A 258 1.82 4.08 12.57
CA LYS A 258 1.39 2.70 12.28
C LYS A 258 1.60 2.38 10.80
N GLY A 259 1.61 1.09 10.47
CA GLY A 259 1.76 0.60 9.10
C GLY A 259 3.20 0.75 8.59
N GLN A 260 3.35 1.18 7.34
CA GLN A 260 4.65 1.27 6.67
C GLN A 260 5.50 2.40 7.23
N GLN A 261 6.67 2.06 7.79
CA GLN A 261 7.65 2.99 8.33
C GLN A 261 8.83 3.15 7.36
N PRO A 262 9.38 4.37 7.17
CA PRO A 262 10.55 4.57 6.34
C PRO A 262 11.75 3.78 6.84
N LEU A 263 12.37 3.01 5.95
CA LEU A 263 13.57 2.24 6.26
C LEU A 263 14.81 3.15 6.27
N VAL A 264 15.62 3.06 7.33
CA VAL A 264 16.99 3.57 7.36
C VAL A 264 17.92 2.38 7.11
N SER A 265 18.44 2.25 5.88
CA SER A 265 19.20 1.08 5.41
C SER A 265 20.32 0.65 6.35
N GLU A 266 20.54 -0.66 6.43
CA GLU A 266 21.69 -1.25 7.10
C GLU A 266 23.03 -0.72 6.58
N ALA A 267 23.09 -0.30 5.32
CA ALA A 267 24.28 0.32 4.74
C ALA A 267 24.73 1.57 5.52
N VAL A 268 23.82 2.31 6.17
CA VAL A 268 24.16 3.45 7.03
C VAL A 268 24.99 3.00 8.24
N ARG A 269 24.66 1.86 8.87
CA ARG A 269 25.50 1.25 9.91
C ARG A 269 26.81 0.70 9.32
N GLY A 270 26.73 0.10 8.13
CA GLY A 270 27.88 -0.39 7.36
C GLY A 270 28.96 0.66 7.11
N GLU A 271 28.56 1.91 6.88
CA GLU A 271 29.45 3.06 6.68
C GLU A 271 29.96 3.69 7.99
N GLY A 272 29.56 3.16 9.16
CA GLY A 272 30.10 3.56 10.46
C GLY A 272 29.15 4.33 11.39
N ALA A 273 27.84 4.37 11.10
CA ALA A 273 26.89 5.02 12.01
C ALA A 273 26.78 4.27 13.35
N HIS A 274 26.60 5.03 14.43
CA HIS A 274 26.58 4.50 15.80
C HIS A 274 25.17 4.41 16.37
N LEU A 275 24.84 3.31 17.05
CA LEU A 275 23.59 3.19 17.78
C LEU A 275 23.77 3.74 19.19
N VAL A 276 23.00 4.78 19.53
CA VAL A 276 23.10 5.50 20.80
C VAL A 276 21.75 5.65 21.48
N ASP A 277 21.74 5.71 22.80
CA ASP A 277 20.55 6.13 23.55
C ASP A 277 20.47 7.67 23.66
N ALA A 278 19.45 8.16 24.37
CA ALA A 278 19.22 9.61 24.54
C ALA A 278 20.37 10.35 25.24
N ASP A 279 21.24 9.66 25.99
CA ASP A 279 22.42 10.27 26.63
C ASP A 279 23.65 10.23 25.70
N GLY A 280 23.51 9.69 24.48
CA GLY A 280 24.62 9.48 23.55
C GLY A 280 25.46 8.24 23.86
N HIS A 281 25.01 7.34 24.74
CA HIS A 281 25.77 6.13 25.07
C HIS A 281 25.63 5.08 23.96
N ARG A 282 26.78 4.63 23.41
CA ARG A 282 26.87 3.56 22.41
C ARG A 282 26.61 2.19 23.03
N PHE A 283 25.35 1.82 23.17
CA PHE A 283 24.94 0.61 23.91
C PHE A 283 25.24 -0.72 23.20
N MET A 284 25.55 -0.71 21.89
CA MET A 284 25.98 -1.93 21.19
C MET A 284 27.43 -2.31 21.50
N VAL A 285 28.26 -1.36 21.94
CA VAL A 285 29.65 -1.62 22.35
C VAL A 285 29.64 -2.42 23.66
N GLY A 286 30.30 -3.57 23.65
CA GLY A 286 30.30 -4.51 24.79
C GLY A 286 29.09 -5.45 24.83
N ALA A 287 28.03 -5.18 24.05
CA ALA A 287 26.91 -6.10 23.86
C ALA A 287 27.23 -7.19 22.81
N HIS A 288 27.98 -6.84 21.77
CA HIS A 288 28.48 -7.77 20.76
C HIS A 288 29.85 -7.30 20.26
N GLU A 289 30.74 -8.22 19.86
CA GLU A 289 32.10 -7.88 19.40
C GLU A 289 32.10 -7.00 18.14
N LEU A 290 31.11 -7.19 17.26
CA LEU A 290 30.90 -6.39 16.04
C LEU A 290 30.09 -5.11 16.26
N ALA A 291 29.61 -4.84 17.48
CA ALA A 291 28.77 -3.69 17.82
C ALA A 291 27.61 -3.44 16.81
N GLU A 292 27.57 -2.30 16.13
CA GLU A 292 26.51 -1.93 15.16
C GLU A 292 26.50 -2.80 13.88
N LEU A 293 27.59 -3.53 13.61
CA LEU A 293 27.73 -4.48 12.51
C LEU A 293 27.38 -5.91 12.90
N ALA A 294 26.87 -6.14 14.11
CA ALA A 294 26.32 -7.44 14.49
C ALA A 294 25.15 -7.85 13.57
N PRO A 295 24.80 -9.16 13.50
CA PRO A 295 23.63 -9.63 12.77
C PRO A 295 22.33 -8.89 13.17
N ARG A 296 21.39 -8.76 12.22
CA ARG A 296 20.18 -7.93 12.38
C ARG A 296 19.35 -8.28 13.60
N ASP A 297 19.15 -9.57 13.84
CA ASP A 297 18.43 -10.10 15.00
C ASP A 297 19.09 -9.66 16.32
N ILE A 298 20.43 -9.68 16.38
CA ILE A 298 21.19 -9.22 17.54
C ILE A 298 21.05 -7.71 17.74
N VAL A 299 21.14 -6.91 16.69
CA VAL A 299 21.00 -5.45 16.78
C VAL A 299 19.58 -5.05 17.17
N ALA A 300 18.55 -5.64 16.52
CA ALA A 300 17.15 -5.38 16.83
C ALA A 300 16.82 -5.73 18.29
N LYS A 301 17.33 -6.88 18.77
CA LYS A 301 17.26 -7.27 20.18
C LYS A 301 17.96 -6.26 21.10
N GLY A 302 19.17 -5.82 20.74
CA GLY A 302 19.93 -4.84 21.50
C GLY A 302 19.14 -3.55 21.69
N ILE A 303 18.55 -3.04 20.61
CA ILE A 303 17.67 -1.87 20.63
C ILE A 303 16.44 -2.11 21.53
N MET A 304 15.71 -3.22 21.34
CA MET A 304 14.52 -3.52 22.16
C MET A 304 14.83 -3.66 23.66
N ARG A 305 15.94 -4.31 24.01
CA ARG A 305 16.39 -4.42 25.40
C ARG A 305 16.71 -3.04 25.97
N ARG A 306 17.44 -2.22 25.24
CA ARG A 306 17.79 -0.86 25.69
C ARG A 306 16.56 0.01 25.85
N MET A 307 15.60 -0.05 24.91
CA MET A 307 14.29 0.59 25.01
C MET A 307 13.57 0.21 26.31
N ARG A 308 13.47 -1.09 26.61
CA ARG A 308 12.86 -1.59 27.86
C ARG A 308 13.59 -1.13 29.12
N GLU A 309 14.94 -1.18 29.13
CA GLU A 309 15.76 -0.73 30.26
C GLU A 309 15.58 0.76 30.56
N ARG A 310 15.41 1.57 29.52
CA ARG A 310 15.31 3.04 29.60
C ARG A 310 13.87 3.53 29.72
N GLY A 311 12.88 2.65 29.55
CA GLY A 311 11.46 3.03 29.43
C GLY A 311 11.21 3.96 28.24
N ALA A 312 11.92 3.72 27.13
CA ALA A 312 11.88 4.55 25.91
C ALA A 312 11.22 3.81 24.74
N GLU A 313 10.63 4.56 23.82
CA GLU A 313 9.91 4.02 22.64
C GLU A 313 10.80 3.91 21.39
N HIS A 314 11.97 4.54 21.41
CA HIS A 314 12.95 4.51 20.33
C HIS A 314 14.36 4.75 20.86
N MET A 315 15.35 4.41 20.04
CA MET A 315 16.77 4.76 20.22
C MET A 315 17.20 5.72 19.09
N TYR A 316 18.50 5.99 18.98
CA TYR A 316 19.02 6.88 17.95
C TYR A 316 20.14 6.23 17.13
N LEU A 317 20.21 6.60 15.86
CA LEU A 317 21.33 6.33 14.98
C LEU A 317 22.10 7.64 14.74
N ASP A 318 23.37 7.66 15.15
CA ASP A 318 24.29 8.80 14.98
C ASP A 318 25.18 8.60 13.75
N ALA A 319 24.88 9.36 12.71
CA ALA A 319 25.59 9.36 11.43
C ALA A 319 26.06 10.76 11.04
N ARG A 320 26.09 11.71 11.98
CA ARG A 320 26.43 13.13 11.74
C ARG A 320 27.85 13.30 11.19
N HIS A 321 28.75 12.36 11.51
CA HIS A 321 30.14 12.37 11.08
C HIS A 321 30.35 12.00 9.60
N PHE A 322 29.31 11.53 8.88
CA PHE A 322 29.39 11.19 7.46
C PHE A 322 29.54 12.43 6.56
N GLY A 323 29.06 13.60 7.04
CA GLY A 323 29.05 14.84 6.28
C GLY A 323 28.01 14.86 5.15
N ALA A 324 27.69 16.06 4.65
CA ALA A 324 26.59 16.26 3.70
C ALA A 324 26.77 15.53 2.36
N ARG A 325 28.02 15.43 1.87
CA ARG A 325 28.31 14.79 0.58
C ARG A 325 27.94 13.31 0.58
N MET A 326 28.33 12.56 1.62
CA MET A 326 28.05 11.13 1.69
C MET A 326 26.55 10.86 1.71
N TRP A 327 25.79 11.62 2.51
CA TRP A 327 24.33 11.54 2.54
C TRP A 327 23.70 11.82 1.17
N ALA A 328 24.12 12.91 0.51
CA ALA A 328 23.55 13.32 -0.77
C ALA A 328 23.86 12.34 -1.92
N THR A 329 25.02 11.66 -1.89
CA THR A 329 25.41 10.76 -2.98
C THR A 329 25.07 9.30 -2.73
N ARG A 330 25.16 8.84 -1.48
CA ARG A 330 25.06 7.40 -1.17
C ARG A 330 23.74 7.00 -0.51
N PHE A 331 23.08 7.94 0.16
CA PHE A 331 21.82 7.72 0.86
C PHE A 331 20.78 8.80 0.52
N PRO A 332 20.61 9.18 -0.77
CA PRO A 332 19.74 10.30 -1.13
C PRO A 332 18.29 10.06 -0.75
N THR A 333 17.79 8.82 -0.86
CA THR A 333 16.42 8.47 -0.50
C THR A 333 16.20 8.56 1.01
N ILE A 334 17.15 8.05 1.80
CA ILE A 334 17.09 8.13 3.28
C ILE A 334 17.22 9.59 3.74
N LEU A 335 18.12 10.38 3.13
CA LEU A 335 18.29 11.80 3.43
C LEU A 335 16.97 12.56 3.19
N ALA A 336 16.32 12.32 2.05
CA ALA A 336 15.04 12.93 1.71
C ALA A 336 13.94 12.52 2.70
N ALA A 337 13.86 11.22 3.04
CA ALA A 337 12.88 10.71 4.00
C ALA A 337 13.06 11.31 5.41
N CYS A 338 14.30 11.39 5.93
CA CYS A 338 14.53 12.04 7.21
C CYS A 338 14.10 13.52 7.17
N ARG A 339 14.46 14.26 6.12
CA ARG A 339 14.16 15.69 5.99
C ARG A 339 12.69 15.98 5.80
N SER A 340 11.94 15.15 5.08
CA SER A 340 10.48 15.29 4.97
C SER A 340 9.77 15.14 6.31
N HIS A 341 10.40 14.45 7.27
CA HIS A 341 9.93 14.33 8.65
C HIS A 341 10.63 15.29 9.62
N GLY A 342 11.28 16.35 9.11
CA GLY A 342 11.89 17.40 9.93
C GLY A 342 13.18 16.99 10.64
N ILE A 343 13.83 15.91 10.21
CA ILE A 343 15.08 15.39 10.78
C ILE A 343 16.20 15.58 9.75
N ASP A 344 17.23 16.37 10.06
CA ASP A 344 18.41 16.48 9.22
C ASP A 344 19.53 15.53 9.70
N PRO A 345 19.74 14.36 9.06
CA PRO A 345 20.67 13.34 9.54
C PRO A 345 22.15 13.77 9.46
N VAL A 346 22.42 14.88 8.77
CA VAL A 346 23.75 15.50 8.71
C VAL A 346 24.10 16.17 10.05
N THR A 347 23.11 16.73 10.75
CA THR A 347 23.33 17.56 11.95
C THR A 347 22.65 17.01 13.21
N GLN A 348 21.66 16.13 13.05
CA GLN A 348 20.84 15.59 14.13
C GLN A 348 20.98 14.06 14.23
N LEU A 349 20.60 13.53 15.39
CA LEU A 349 20.45 12.09 15.60
C LEU A 349 19.16 11.60 14.91
N ILE A 350 19.21 10.43 14.29
CA ILE A 350 18.04 9.84 13.62
C ILE A 350 17.29 8.96 14.62
N PRO A 351 16.02 9.24 14.98
CA PRO A 351 15.25 8.39 15.86
C PRO A 351 14.91 7.07 15.14
N VAL A 352 15.23 5.94 15.77
CA VAL A 352 15.07 4.61 15.19
C VAL A 352 14.45 3.61 16.15
N ALA A 353 13.61 2.72 15.61
CA ALA A 353 13.05 1.58 16.32
C ALA A 353 13.07 0.32 15.43
N PRO A 354 12.99 -0.89 16.01
CA PRO A 354 12.86 -2.12 15.22
C PRO A 354 11.43 -2.31 14.70
N ALA A 355 11.29 -2.76 13.46
CA ALA A 355 9.99 -3.06 12.85
C ALA A 355 10.04 -4.32 11.98
N ALA A 356 8.89 -4.98 11.79
CA ALA A 356 8.80 -6.18 10.97
C ALA A 356 9.21 -5.88 9.52
N HIS A 357 10.01 -6.75 8.90
CA HIS A 357 10.66 -6.42 7.63
C HIS A 357 10.59 -7.54 6.59
N TYR A 358 10.85 -8.79 7.00
CA TYR A 358 10.87 -9.93 6.07
C TYR A 358 10.42 -11.22 6.74
N ALA A 359 9.60 -12.01 6.06
CA ALA A 359 9.25 -13.36 6.49
C ALA A 359 10.21 -14.40 5.90
N SER A 360 10.93 -15.14 6.75
CA SER A 360 11.77 -16.27 6.28
C SER A 360 10.94 -17.54 6.04
N GLY A 361 9.84 -17.69 6.79
CA GLY A 361 8.82 -18.71 6.56
C GLY A 361 7.73 -18.26 5.59
N GLY A 362 6.91 -19.22 5.15
CA GLY A 362 5.89 -19.01 4.14
C GLY A 362 5.28 -20.32 3.66
N VAL A 363 4.66 -20.30 2.48
CA VAL A 363 4.12 -21.48 1.79
C VAL A 363 5.27 -22.43 1.45
N ARG A 364 5.22 -23.66 1.96
CA ARG A 364 6.30 -24.62 1.78
C ARG A 364 6.39 -25.07 0.33
N THR A 365 7.60 -25.04 -0.22
CA THR A 365 7.85 -25.42 -1.63
C THR A 365 9.00 -26.41 -1.78
N ASP A 366 9.05 -27.10 -2.92
CA ASP A 366 10.26 -27.77 -3.38
C ASP A 366 11.14 -26.81 -4.21
N LEU A 367 12.26 -27.31 -4.74
CA LEU A 367 13.19 -26.49 -5.54
C LEU A 367 12.61 -26.01 -6.88
N HIS A 368 11.44 -26.51 -7.29
CA HIS A 368 10.73 -26.06 -8.49
C HIS A 368 9.54 -25.16 -8.13
N GLY A 369 9.46 -24.73 -6.87
CA GLY A 369 8.39 -23.87 -6.36
C GLY A 369 7.05 -24.56 -6.18
N ARG A 370 6.95 -25.89 -6.34
CA ARG A 370 5.70 -26.63 -6.20
C ARG A 370 5.32 -26.71 -4.73
N THR A 371 4.04 -26.58 -4.41
CA THR A 371 3.51 -26.75 -3.04
C THR A 371 2.97 -28.18 -2.82
N THR A 372 2.46 -28.49 -1.63
CA THR A 372 1.73 -29.76 -1.38
C THR A 372 0.39 -29.84 -2.13
N VAL A 373 -0.12 -28.73 -2.66
CA VAL A 373 -1.32 -28.70 -3.50
C VAL A 373 -0.90 -28.78 -4.98
N PRO A 374 -1.25 -29.84 -5.71
CA PRO A 374 -0.85 -29.98 -7.12
C PRO A 374 -1.30 -28.78 -7.96
N GLY A 375 -0.41 -28.26 -8.81
CA GLY A 375 -0.71 -27.11 -9.68
C GLY A 375 -0.65 -25.75 -8.99
N LEU A 376 -0.48 -25.70 -7.66
CA LEU A 376 -0.16 -24.48 -6.92
C LEU A 376 1.35 -24.40 -6.70
N TYR A 377 1.92 -23.26 -7.09
CA TYR A 377 3.32 -22.90 -6.92
C TYR A 377 3.45 -21.66 -6.04
N ALA A 378 4.62 -21.45 -5.43
CA ALA A 378 4.94 -20.22 -4.70
C ALA A 378 6.41 -19.84 -4.88
N CYS A 379 6.71 -18.55 -4.97
CA CYS A 379 8.09 -18.02 -4.98
C CYS A 379 8.16 -16.58 -4.46
N GLY A 380 9.38 -16.15 -4.11
CA GLY A 380 9.59 -14.90 -3.37
C GLY A 380 9.14 -15.02 -1.91
N GLU A 381 8.91 -13.89 -1.26
CA GLU A 381 8.70 -13.82 0.20
C GLU A 381 7.44 -14.56 0.70
N VAL A 382 6.47 -14.86 -0.17
CA VAL A 382 5.31 -15.70 0.21
C VAL A 382 5.70 -17.15 0.46
N ALA A 383 6.84 -17.61 -0.07
CA ALA A 383 7.28 -19.00 -0.02
C ALA A 383 8.32 -19.25 1.08
N CYS A 384 8.30 -20.47 1.63
CA CYS A 384 9.42 -21.05 2.34
C CYS A 384 10.10 -22.07 1.39
N THR A 385 11.19 -21.63 0.77
CA THR A 385 12.03 -22.44 -0.15
C THR A 385 13.10 -23.24 0.59
N GLY A 386 13.30 -22.96 1.89
CA GLY A 386 14.39 -23.47 2.70
C GLY A 386 15.69 -22.65 2.61
N VAL A 387 15.76 -21.60 1.79
CA VAL A 387 16.97 -20.78 1.63
C VAL A 387 17.35 -20.04 2.91
N HIS A 388 16.40 -19.37 3.55
CA HIS A 388 16.70 -18.37 4.59
C HIS A 388 16.86 -18.95 5.99
N GLY A 389 16.41 -20.19 6.22
CA GLY A 389 16.42 -20.81 7.54
C GLY A 389 15.76 -19.92 8.60
N ALA A 390 16.41 -19.79 9.75
CA ALA A 390 15.89 -19.00 10.87
C ALA A 390 16.12 -17.48 10.75
N ASN A 391 16.90 -17.03 9.76
CA ASN A 391 17.20 -15.61 9.56
C ASN A 391 17.80 -15.36 8.16
N ARG A 392 17.14 -14.50 7.39
CA ARG A 392 17.57 -14.10 6.05
C ARG A 392 18.91 -13.33 6.07
N LEU A 393 19.85 -13.73 5.22
CA LEU A 393 21.00 -12.88 4.85
C LEU A 393 20.52 -11.62 4.10
N ALA A 394 21.15 -10.47 4.33
CA ALA A 394 20.82 -9.24 3.64
C ALA A 394 20.90 -9.41 2.10
N SER A 395 20.08 -8.67 1.34
CA SER A 395 20.10 -8.66 -0.12
C SER A 395 19.86 -10.01 -0.87
N ASN A 396 19.58 -11.11 -0.16
CA ASN A 396 19.25 -12.42 -0.77
C ASN A 396 17.78 -12.53 -1.24
N SER A 397 16.85 -11.71 -0.74
CA SER A 397 15.41 -11.88 -1.06
C SER A 397 15.06 -11.60 -2.52
N LEU A 398 15.66 -10.56 -3.11
CA LEU A 398 15.48 -10.28 -4.54
C LEU A 398 16.08 -11.39 -5.40
N LEU A 399 17.24 -11.92 -5.00
CA LEU A 399 17.89 -13.04 -5.69
C LEU A 399 17.02 -14.30 -5.64
N GLU A 400 16.46 -14.63 -4.48
CA GLU A 400 15.55 -15.77 -4.33
C GLU A 400 14.35 -15.62 -5.26
N GLY A 401 13.73 -14.43 -5.25
CA GLY A 401 12.61 -14.14 -6.14
C GLY A 401 12.94 -14.42 -7.61
N LEU A 402 14.12 -14.02 -8.09
CA LEU A 402 14.56 -14.28 -9.46
C LEU A 402 14.84 -15.76 -9.72
N VAL A 403 15.66 -16.41 -8.88
CA VAL A 403 16.12 -17.79 -9.14
C VAL A 403 14.95 -18.77 -9.11
N PHE A 404 14.10 -18.70 -8.09
CA PHE A 404 12.98 -19.64 -7.99
C PHE A 404 11.87 -19.32 -9.00
N ALA A 405 11.72 -18.07 -9.43
CA ALA A 405 10.84 -17.73 -10.56
C ALA A 405 11.29 -18.39 -11.87
N GLU A 406 12.60 -18.38 -12.17
CA GLU A 406 13.16 -19.03 -13.35
C GLU A 406 12.93 -20.55 -13.31
N ARG A 407 13.08 -21.17 -12.12
CA ARG A 407 12.83 -22.61 -11.94
C ARG A 407 11.35 -22.97 -12.08
N ILE A 408 10.43 -22.16 -11.56
CA ILE A 408 8.98 -22.34 -11.78
C ILE A 408 8.67 -22.21 -13.26
N ALA A 409 9.18 -21.19 -13.95
CA ALA A 409 8.94 -21.01 -15.37
C ALA A 409 9.44 -22.23 -16.17
N ALA A 410 10.65 -22.70 -15.90
CA ALA A 410 11.21 -23.90 -16.54
C ALA A 410 10.32 -25.16 -16.31
N ASP A 411 9.72 -25.29 -15.13
CA ASP A 411 8.80 -26.38 -14.81
C ASP A 411 7.45 -26.27 -15.55
N LEU A 412 6.96 -25.05 -15.77
CA LEU A 412 5.73 -24.75 -16.51
C LEU A 412 5.95 -24.69 -18.04
N THR A 413 7.19 -24.69 -18.49
CA THR A 413 7.53 -24.62 -19.92
C THR A 413 8.50 -25.73 -20.31
N PRO A 414 8.15 -27.01 -20.11
CA PRO A 414 9.02 -28.10 -20.54
C PRO A 414 9.19 -28.07 -22.07
N ALA A 415 10.33 -28.58 -22.56
CA ALA A 415 10.64 -28.68 -23.98
C ALA A 415 9.52 -29.39 -24.77
N ALA A 416 9.49 -29.26 -26.10
CA ALA A 416 8.41 -29.73 -26.98
C ALA A 416 7.99 -31.22 -26.80
N ASP A 417 8.87 -32.06 -26.23
CA ASP A 417 8.63 -33.48 -25.95
C ASP A 417 8.12 -33.75 -24.51
N GLY A 418 7.96 -32.72 -23.68
CA GLY A 418 7.44 -32.78 -22.33
C GLY A 418 5.91 -32.71 -22.28
N ALA A 419 5.31 -33.18 -21.18
CA ALA A 419 3.87 -33.07 -20.98
C ALA A 419 3.47 -31.58 -20.94
N PRO A 420 2.50 -31.13 -21.74
CA PRO A 420 2.04 -29.74 -21.70
C PRO A 420 1.47 -29.39 -20.31
N VAL A 421 1.56 -28.11 -19.92
CA VAL A 421 0.77 -27.59 -18.80
C VAL A 421 -0.68 -27.96 -19.08
N ARG A 422 -1.28 -28.69 -18.15
CA ARG A 422 -2.66 -29.15 -18.30
C ARG A 422 -3.56 -27.92 -18.40
N ALA A 423 -4.49 -27.91 -19.36
CA ALA A 423 -5.53 -26.91 -19.41
C ALA A 423 -6.29 -26.87 -18.07
N ALA A 424 -6.84 -25.70 -17.71
CA ALA A 424 -7.67 -25.56 -16.53
C ALA A 424 -8.82 -26.58 -16.60
N ALA A 425 -8.89 -27.48 -15.63
CA ALA A 425 -10.05 -28.35 -15.47
C ALA A 425 -11.21 -27.53 -14.90
N GLN A 426 -12.44 -28.01 -15.10
CA GLN A 426 -13.61 -27.37 -14.49
C GLN A 426 -13.45 -27.38 -12.96
N PRO A 427 -13.56 -26.23 -12.27
CA PRO A 427 -13.58 -26.20 -10.82
C PRO A 427 -14.67 -27.12 -10.28
N ALA A 428 -14.35 -27.93 -9.28
CA ALA A 428 -15.36 -28.75 -8.62
C ALA A 428 -16.39 -27.84 -7.92
N ALA A 429 -17.66 -28.22 -7.98
CA ALA A 429 -18.71 -27.59 -7.19
C ALA A 429 -18.30 -27.70 -5.71
N GLY A 430 -18.09 -26.56 -5.04
CA GLY A 430 -17.67 -26.55 -3.65
C GLY A 430 -18.76 -27.17 -2.77
N ALA A 431 -18.40 -28.14 -1.93
CA ALA A 431 -19.23 -28.46 -0.77
C ALA A 431 -19.30 -27.21 0.10
N GLY A 432 -20.51 -26.74 0.43
CA GLY A 432 -20.72 -25.51 1.21
C GLY A 432 -20.07 -25.63 2.59
N ALA A 433 -18.85 -25.11 2.72
CA ALA A 433 -18.27 -24.85 4.03
C ALA A 433 -18.82 -23.53 4.53
N ALA A 434 -18.99 -23.44 5.86
CA ALA A 434 -19.39 -22.20 6.50
C ALA A 434 -18.45 -21.08 6.05
N ALA A 435 -19.01 -20.06 5.41
CA ALA A 435 -18.33 -18.83 5.11
C ALA A 435 -17.98 -18.12 6.44
N PHE A 436 -16.86 -17.43 6.53
CA PHE A 436 -16.55 -16.62 7.71
C PHE A 436 -15.70 -15.44 7.33
N LEU A 437 -15.95 -14.30 7.97
CA LEU A 437 -15.14 -13.10 7.88
C LEU A 437 -14.93 -12.52 9.27
N ILE A 438 -13.84 -11.78 9.39
CA ILE A 438 -13.47 -11.02 10.57
C ILE A 438 -13.76 -9.56 10.27
N ASP A 439 -14.38 -8.92 11.25
CA ASP A 439 -14.71 -7.51 11.21
C ASP A 439 -13.44 -6.66 10.98
N PRO A 440 -13.42 -5.74 9.99
CA PRO A 440 -12.30 -4.83 9.74
C PRO A 440 -11.79 -4.08 10.97
N GLU A 441 -12.66 -3.70 11.91
CA GLU A 441 -12.31 -2.97 13.13
C GLU A 441 -11.30 -3.75 14.00
N ALA A 442 -11.29 -5.09 13.88
CA ALA A 442 -10.38 -5.95 14.62
C ALA A 442 -8.91 -5.83 14.17
N ARG A 443 -8.63 -5.27 12.99
CA ARG A 443 -7.28 -5.19 12.42
C ARG A 443 -6.27 -4.57 13.38
N ALA A 444 -6.60 -3.42 13.96
CA ALA A 444 -5.69 -2.72 14.86
C ALA A 444 -5.40 -3.54 16.13
N ALA A 445 -6.41 -4.24 16.65
CA ALA A 445 -6.26 -5.12 17.80
C ALA A 445 -5.37 -6.33 17.50
N ILE A 446 -5.50 -6.94 16.31
CA ILE A 446 -4.63 -8.03 15.85
C ILE A 446 -3.17 -7.55 15.78
N GLN A 447 -2.94 -6.41 15.12
CA GLN A 447 -1.60 -5.83 14.94
C GLN A 447 -0.94 -5.51 16.28
N GLN A 448 -1.68 -4.91 17.21
CA GLN A 448 -1.17 -4.58 18.54
C GLN A 448 -0.86 -5.84 19.36
N THR A 449 -1.73 -6.85 19.26
CA THR A 449 -1.53 -8.16 19.90
C THR A 449 -0.26 -8.83 19.40
N MET A 450 -0.01 -8.78 18.09
CA MET A 450 1.19 -9.34 17.47
C MET A 450 2.46 -8.59 17.85
N THR A 451 2.45 -7.25 17.80
CA THR A 451 3.59 -6.42 18.23
C THR A 451 3.97 -6.68 19.70
N ASN A 452 2.98 -6.76 20.58
CA ASN A 452 3.22 -6.94 22.01
C ASN A 452 3.56 -8.39 22.39
N GLY A 453 2.94 -9.37 21.73
CA GLY A 453 3.03 -10.78 22.10
C GLY A 453 4.08 -11.59 21.34
N ALA A 454 4.23 -11.30 20.05
CA ALA A 454 5.03 -12.07 19.08
C ALA A 454 6.05 -11.21 18.31
N GLY A 455 6.42 -10.04 18.84
CA GLY A 455 7.46 -9.17 18.30
C GLY A 455 8.88 -9.73 18.41
N VAL A 456 9.89 -8.84 18.48
CA VAL A 456 11.32 -9.19 18.57
C VAL A 456 11.64 -10.09 19.77
N LEU A 457 11.07 -9.76 20.94
CA LEU A 457 11.31 -10.46 22.20
C LEU A 457 10.03 -11.19 22.60
N ARG A 458 10.13 -12.51 22.76
CA ARG A 458 8.98 -13.39 23.03
C ARG A 458 9.20 -14.16 24.33
N SER A 459 8.12 -14.58 24.96
CA SER A 459 8.13 -15.53 26.08
C SER A 459 6.89 -16.42 26.00
N ARG A 460 6.86 -17.55 26.71
CA ARG A 460 5.63 -18.34 26.87
C ARG A 460 4.44 -17.45 27.24
N LYS A 461 4.61 -16.59 28.24
CA LYS A 461 3.55 -15.70 28.73
C LYS A 461 3.04 -14.74 27.65
N SER A 462 3.94 -14.10 26.89
CA SER A 462 3.53 -13.14 25.85
C SER A 462 2.83 -13.84 24.68
N LEU A 463 3.28 -15.04 24.32
CA LEU A 463 2.71 -15.84 23.24
C LEU A 463 1.37 -16.48 23.62
N GLU A 464 1.22 -17.00 24.85
CA GLU A 464 -0.06 -17.52 25.36
C GLU A 464 -1.12 -16.42 25.43
N HIS A 465 -0.73 -15.21 25.87
CA HIS A 465 -1.62 -14.05 25.88
C HIS A 465 -2.05 -13.68 24.44
N ALA A 466 -1.10 -13.61 23.50
CA ALA A 466 -1.45 -13.35 22.10
C ALA A 466 -2.36 -14.42 21.51
N ALA A 467 -2.11 -15.70 21.79
CA ALA A 467 -2.95 -16.80 21.34
C ALA A 467 -4.39 -16.68 21.87
N GLN A 468 -4.55 -16.33 23.15
CA GLN A 468 -5.85 -16.12 23.78
C GLN A 468 -6.60 -14.95 23.15
N GLU A 469 -5.92 -13.84 22.92
CA GLU A 469 -6.53 -12.63 22.36
C GLU A 469 -6.91 -12.82 20.88
N LEU A 470 -6.05 -13.43 20.06
CA LEU A 470 -6.39 -13.77 18.67
C LEU A 470 -7.55 -14.78 18.60
N ALA A 471 -7.63 -15.73 19.55
CA ALA A 471 -8.75 -16.65 19.63
C ALA A 471 -10.05 -15.97 20.10
N ARG A 472 -9.95 -14.93 20.94
CA ARG A 472 -11.09 -14.09 21.35
C ARG A 472 -11.62 -13.31 20.14
N ILE A 473 -10.74 -12.61 19.42
CA ILE A 473 -11.06 -11.86 18.20
C ILE A 473 -11.75 -12.77 17.17
N ALA A 474 -11.21 -13.98 16.94
CA ALA A 474 -11.78 -14.93 15.99
C ALA A 474 -13.23 -15.37 16.30
N ARG A 475 -13.67 -15.26 17.57
CA ARG A 475 -15.02 -15.63 17.99
C ARG A 475 -15.96 -14.44 18.10
N GLU A 476 -15.43 -13.27 18.46
CA GLU A 476 -16.23 -12.11 18.89
C GLU A 476 -16.31 -11.01 17.83
N ALA A 477 -15.32 -10.91 16.94
CA ALA A 477 -15.25 -9.86 15.91
C ALA A 477 -15.46 -10.45 14.52
N THR A 478 -16.64 -11.01 14.28
CA THR A 478 -17.02 -11.63 13.00
C THR A 478 -18.04 -10.77 12.27
N THR A 479 -17.93 -10.71 10.95
CA THR A 479 -18.95 -10.12 10.07
C THR A 479 -19.41 -11.15 9.04
N GLU A 480 -20.61 -10.96 8.49
CA GLU A 480 -21.08 -11.69 7.30
C GLU A 480 -20.85 -10.88 6.01
N GLU A 481 -20.58 -9.58 6.12
CA GLU A 481 -20.46 -8.66 5.00
C GLU A 481 -19.10 -8.81 4.30
N PRO A 482 -19.09 -9.23 3.03
CA PRO A 482 -17.87 -9.35 2.25
C PRO A 482 -17.36 -7.98 1.82
N GLY A 483 -16.06 -7.76 1.99
CA GLY A 483 -15.37 -6.56 1.53
C GLY A 483 -13.86 -6.74 1.63
N THR A 484 -13.11 -5.89 0.90
CA THR A 484 -11.64 -5.92 0.87
C THR A 484 -11.04 -5.95 2.27
N GLU A 485 -11.48 -5.04 3.14
CA GLU A 485 -10.92 -4.95 4.48
C GLU A 485 -11.25 -6.18 5.34
N ALA A 486 -12.45 -6.73 5.22
CA ALA A 486 -12.87 -7.93 5.95
C ALA A 486 -12.09 -9.16 5.48
N TRP A 487 -11.88 -9.33 4.18
CA TRP A 487 -11.06 -10.41 3.61
C TRP A 487 -9.61 -10.32 4.05
N GLU A 488 -9.00 -9.14 3.95
CA GLU A 488 -7.62 -8.93 4.39
C GLU A 488 -7.46 -9.13 5.90
N THR A 489 -8.40 -8.64 6.71
CA THR A 489 -8.37 -8.78 8.18
C THR A 489 -8.54 -10.25 8.58
N THR A 490 -9.36 -11.00 7.84
CA THR A 490 -9.48 -12.46 8.00
C THR A 490 -8.17 -13.18 7.66
N ASN A 491 -7.50 -12.78 6.57
CA ASN A 491 -6.19 -13.31 6.20
C ASN A 491 -5.13 -13.00 7.28
N LEU A 492 -5.08 -11.75 7.74
CA LEU A 492 -4.17 -11.29 8.80
C LEU A 492 -4.36 -12.09 10.09
N LEU A 493 -5.60 -12.32 10.53
CA LEU A 493 -5.89 -13.10 11.71
C LEU A 493 -5.39 -14.54 11.58
N LEU A 494 -5.66 -15.19 10.45
CA LEU A 494 -5.22 -16.58 10.20
C LEU A 494 -3.69 -16.68 10.24
N VAL A 495 -2.99 -15.77 9.56
CA VAL A 495 -1.52 -15.75 9.55
C VAL A 495 -0.96 -15.47 10.94
N ALA A 496 -1.56 -14.54 11.68
CA ALA A 496 -1.20 -14.23 13.07
C ALA A 496 -1.33 -15.47 13.99
N GLN A 497 -2.45 -16.19 13.90
CA GLN A 497 -2.68 -17.41 14.67
C GLN A 497 -1.65 -18.50 14.37
N VAL A 498 -1.30 -18.70 13.09
CA VAL A 498 -0.28 -19.68 12.70
C VAL A 498 1.10 -19.29 13.22
N LEU A 499 1.48 -18.02 13.07
CA LEU A 499 2.76 -17.51 13.57
C LEU A 499 2.88 -17.70 15.08
N VAL A 500 1.84 -17.33 15.85
CA VAL A 500 1.83 -17.49 17.30
C VAL A 500 1.86 -18.96 17.70
N ALA A 501 1.10 -19.83 17.04
CA ALA A 501 1.11 -21.26 17.32
C ALA A 501 2.49 -21.89 17.08
N ALA A 502 3.15 -21.54 15.98
CA ALA A 502 4.51 -21.99 15.68
C ALA A 502 5.53 -21.44 16.69
N ALA A 503 5.46 -20.15 17.00
CA ALA A 503 6.34 -19.49 17.97
C ALA A 503 6.17 -20.02 19.40
N LEU A 504 4.94 -20.36 19.80
CA LEU A 504 4.64 -20.96 21.09
C LEU A 504 5.20 -22.38 21.17
N ARG A 505 5.09 -23.14 20.06
CA ARG A 505 5.60 -24.50 19.97
C ARG A 505 7.12 -24.55 20.09
N ARG A 506 7.86 -23.64 19.44
CA ARG A 506 9.33 -23.59 19.45
C ARG A 506 9.86 -23.03 20.77
N GLU A 507 10.44 -23.91 21.59
CA GLU A 507 10.99 -23.59 22.92
C GLU A 507 12.53 -23.48 22.88
N GLU A 508 13.04 -22.60 22.02
CA GLU A 508 14.46 -22.25 21.92
C GLU A 508 14.64 -20.80 21.46
N THR A 509 15.88 -20.35 21.39
CA THR A 509 16.26 -19.14 20.66
C THR A 509 17.12 -19.49 19.45
N ARG A 510 16.71 -19.04 18.26
CA ARG A 510 17.44 -19.26 17.00
C ARG A 510 17.12 -18.17 15.98
N GLY A 511 18.16 -17.56 15.40
CA GLY A 511 18.00 -16.50 14.40
C GLY A 511 17.08 -15.40 14.90
N CYS A 512 16.08 -15.03 14.10
CA CYS A 512 15.12 -13.99 14.46
C CYS A 512 14.02 -14.41 15.45
N HIS A 513 13.99 -15.69 15.87
CA HIS A 513 13.09 -16.17 16.93
C HIS A 513 13.79 -16.13 18.29
N TRP A 514 13.46 -15.14 19.12
CA TRP A 514 14.07 -14.95 20.44
C TRP A 514 13.09 -15.21 21.59
N ARG A 515 13.33 -16.27 22.37
CA ARG A 515 12.56 -16.63 23.56
C ARG A 515 13.33 -16.25 24.83
N GLU A 516 12.83 -15.26 25.57
CA GLU A 516 13.44 -14.78 26.81
C GLU A 516 13.44 -15.85 27.93
N ASP A 517 12.51 -16.80 27.86
CA ASP A 517 12.41 -17.97 28.73
C ASP A 517 13.22 -19.19 28.24
N HIS A 518 13.79 -19.13 27.03
CA HIS A 518 14.67 -20.16 26.44
C HIS A 518 15.81 -19.50 25.66
N LEU A 519 16.83 -19.01 26.36
CA LEU A 519 17.90 -18.17 25.79
C LEU A 519 18.88 -18.92 24.88
N GLU A 520 18.96 -20.25 25.02
CA GLU A 520 19.93 -21.08 24.31
C GLU A 520 19.32 -21.72 23.06
N ARG A 521 20.19 -22.00 22.08
CA ARG A 521 19.86 -22.82 20.92
C ARG A 521 19.85 -24.29 21.33
N ALA A 522 18.81 -25.03 20.96
CA ALA A 522 18.65 -26.43 21.37
C ALA A 522 18.61 -27.35 20.15
N ASP A 523 19.78 -27.54 19.51
CA ASP A 523 19.90 -28.22 18.22
C ASP A 523 19.32 -29.65 18.19
N ASP A 524 19.51 -30.43 19.27
CA ASP A 524 19.00 -31.80 19.36
C ASP A 524 17.47 -31.88 19.25
N GLN A 525 16.78 -30.85 19.74
CA GLN A 525 15.32 -30.79 19.78
C GLN A 525 14.74 -29.97 18.63
N TRP A 526 15.37 -28.86 18.26
CA TRP A 526 14.74 -27.83 17.44
C TRP A 526 15.46 -27.48 16.15
N ARG A 527 16.57 -28.16 15.82
CA ARG A 527 17.18 -28.08 14.47
C ARG A 527 16.36 -28.87 13.45
N ARG A 528 15.12 -28.42 13.26
CA ARG A 528 14.06 -28.94 12.40
C ARG A 528 13.06 -27.83 12.06
N HIS A 529 12.32 -28.03 10.98
CA HIS A 529 11.31 -27.10 10.51
C HIS A 529 9.97 -27.37 11.19
N LEU A 530 9.21 -26.31 11.45
CA LEU A 530 7.81 -26.43 11.84
C LEU A 530 6.94 -26.42 10.60
N LEU A 531 6.06 -27.40 10.50
CA LEU A 531 5.09 -27.54 9.42
C LEU A 531 3.70 -27.26 10.00
N VAL A 532 2.97 -26.35 9.40
CA VAL A 532 1.60 -26.03 9.80
C VAL A 532 0.65 -26.23 8.63
N ALA A 533 -0.45 -26.92 8.89
CA ALA A 533 -1.57 -27.07 7.96
C ALA A 533 -2.88 -26.70 8.65
N LEU A 534 -3.81 -26.15 7.88
CA LEU A 534 -5.17 -25.87 8.34
C LEU A 534 -6.04 -27.12 8.13
N ARG A 535 -6.69 -27.61 9.17
CA ARG A 535 -7.64 -28.72 9.09
C ARG A 535 -9.02 -28.25 8.65
N PRO A 536 -9.90 -29.14 8.15
CA PRO A 536 -11.27 -28.78 7.75
C PRO A 536 -12.11 -28.14 8.86
N ASP A 537 -11.84 -28.48 10.12
CA ASP A 537 -12.48 -27.90 11.31
C ASP A 537 -11.88 -26.53 11.73
N ARG A 538 -11.05 -25.93 10.85
CA ARG A 538 -10.31 -24.68 11.05
C ARG A 538 -9.27 -24.73 12.19
N THR A 539 -8.95 -25.90 12.74
CA THR A 539 -7.86 -26.03 13.71
C THR A 539 -6.51 -26.15 13.02
N LEU A 540 -5.45 -25.71 13.70
CA LEU A 540 -4.09 -25.80 13.19
C LEU A 540 -3.46 -27.14 13.56
N ALA A 541 -2.95 -27.84 12.56
CA ALA A 541 -2.08 -29.00 12.76
C ALA A 541 -0.62 -28.54 12.70
N VAL A 542 0.08 -28.58 13.84
CA VAL A 542 1.51 -28.25 13.91
C VAL A 542 2.32 -29.54 14.07
N SER A 543 3.26 -29.77 13.15
CA SER A 543 4.18 -30.90 13.18
C SER A 543 5.61 -30.43 12.90
N THR A 544 6.57 -31.35 12.95
CA THR A 544 7.99 -31.04 12.71
C THR A 544 8.61 -31.99 11.71
N THR A 545 9.57 -31.53 10.91
CA THR A 545 10.45 -32.45 10.16
C THR A 545 11.30 -33.30 11.11
N GLY A 546 11.84 -34.42 10.61
CA GLY A 546 12.71 -35.29 11.40
C GLY A 546 14.11 -34.71 11.68
N SER A 547 14.53 -33.71 10.90
CA SER A 547 15.82 -33.03 11.01
C SER A 547 15.77 -31.66 10.31
N ALA A 548 16.92 -30.99 10.19
CA ALA A 548 17.09 -29.77 9.39
C ALA A 548 17.01 -30.00 7.88
N ALA A 549 16.87 -31.26 7.44
CA ALA A 549 16.55 -31.51 6.05
C ALA A 549 15.21 -30.86 5.70
N PHE A 550 15.16 -30.20 4.54
CA PHE A 550 13.95 -29.62 3.98
C PHE A 550 13.49 -30.52 2.82
N PRO A 551 12.86 -31.67 3.10
CA PRO A 551 12.54 -32.63 2.07
C PRO A 551 11.55 -32.03 1.05
N PRO A 552 11.52 -32.56 -0.18
CA PRO A 552 10.52 -32.16 -1.17
C PRO A 552 9.10 -32.29 -0.62
N VAL A 553 8.21 -31.41 -1.09
CA VAL A 553 6.79 -31.51 -0.81
C VAL A 553 6.16 -32.62 -1.65
N THR A 554 5.52 -33.56 -0.98
CA THR A 554 4.74 -34.63 -1.63
C THR A 554 3.26 -34.30 -1.49
N ALA A 555 2.48 -34.49 -2.56
CA ALA A 555 1.03 -34.44 -2.46
C ALA A 555 0.56 -35.44 -1.40
N ALA A 556 -0.32 -35.02 -0.49
CA ALA A 556 -0.81 -35.90 0.56
C ALA A 556 -1.49 -37.13 -0.06
N PRO A 557 -1.13 -38.36 0.35
CA PRO A 557 -1.91 -39.54 -0.03
C PRO A 557 -3.31 -39.48 0.59
N GLU A 558 -4.33 -39.95 -0.14
CA GLU A 558 -5.66 -40.19 0.43
C GLU A 558 -5.56 -41.17 1.62
N GLU A 559 -6.36 -40.88 2.66
CA GLU A 559 -6.28 -41.37 4.04
C GLU A 559 -5.80 -42.83 4.26
N ASN A 560 -4.96 -43.01 5.28
CA ASN A 560 -4.97 -44.22 6.10
C ASN A 560 -4.63 -43.90 7.57
N SER A 561 -5.30 -44.64 8.44
CA SER A 561 -5.40 -44.52 9.90
C SER A 561 -4.10 -44.79 10.68
N VAL A 562 -4.18 -44.57 12.02
CA VAL A 562 -3.27 -44.97 13.14
C VAL A 562 -2.33 -43.82 13.62
N SER A 563 -2.12 -43.50 14.91
CA SER A 563 -2.54 -43.97 16.25
C SER A 563 -2.48 -42.82 17.26
N THR A 564 -3.36 -42.86 18.26
CA THR A 564 -3.42 -42.00 19.45
C THR A 564 -2.18 -42.05 20.33
N HIS A 565 -1.67 -40.89 20.79
CA HIS A 565 -1.27 -40.62 22.19
C HIS A 565 -0.80 -39.16 22.37
N ASP A 566 -1.65 -38.33 22.99
CA ASP A 566 -1.45 -37.63 24.26
C ASP A 566 -2.34 -36.38 24.27
N ASP A 567 -3.63 -36.57 24.55
CA ASP A 567 -4.62 -35.49 24.62
C ASP A 567 -4.60 -34.82 26.00
N ARG A 568 -4.32 -33.52 26.02
CA ARG A 568 -4.91 -32.61 27.01
C ARG A 568 -6.03 -31.84 26.29
N PRO A 569 -7.26 -31.79 26.83
CA PRO A 569 -8.40 -31.31 26.07
C PRO A 569 -8.38 -29.80 25.89
N LEU A 570 -8.59 -29.34 24.67
CA LEU A 570 -9.13 -28.01 24.37
C LEU A 570 -10.66 -28.11 24.36
N HIS A 571 -11.32 -27.17 25.03
CA HIS A 571 -12.76 -27.19 25.31
C HIS A 571 -13.64 -27.06 24.05
N GLN A 572 -14.72 -27.84 24.02
CA GLN A 572 -15.75 -27.89 22.99
C GLN A 572 -16.96 -27.01 23.39
N ILE A 573 -17.40 -26.11 22.50
CA ILE A 573 -18.69 -25.39 22.51
C ILE A 573 -19.06 -25.25 21.01
N GLY A 574 -20.15 -25.69 20.39
CA GLY A 574 -21.45 -26.22 20.82
C GLY A 574 -22.55 -25.58 19.94
N LEU A 575 -22.99 -26.26 18.87
CA LEU A 575 -24.03 -25.85 17.89
C LEU A 575 -25.48 -26.03 18.42
N SER A 576 -26.44 -25.27 17.88
CA SER A 576 -27.81 -25.65 17.37
C SER A 576 -28.81 -24.46 17.50
N GLY A 577 -29.78 -24.19 16.61
CA GLY A 577 -30.22 -24.77 15.32
C GLY A 577 -31.41 -23.98 14.73
N GLN A 578 -31.69 -24.19 13.42
CA GLN A 578 -32.95 -24.08 12.63
C GLN A 578 -33.77 -22.76 12.67
N GLU A 579 -34.34 -22.20 11.59
CA GLU A 579 -35.10 -22.81 10.48
C GLU A 579 -35.28 -21.83 9.28
N SER A 580 -35.71 -22.39 8.14
CA SER A 580 -35.74 -21.97 6.72
C SER A 580 -36.75 -20.89 6.24
N ALA A 581 -36.50 -20.27 5.06
CA ALA A 581 -37.42 -20.26 3.90
C ALA A 581 -36.81 -19.65 2.61
N GLU A 582 -37.16 -20.24 1.47
CA GLU A 582 -36.69 -20.01 0.09
C GLU A 582 -37.42 -18.86 -0.66
N ALA A 583 -36.80 -18.28 -1.70
CA ALA A 583 -37.47 -17.95 -2.98
C ALA A 583 -36.46 -17.62 -4.11
N GLU A 584 -36.67 -18.26 -5.25
CA GLU A 584 -35.99 -18.11 -6.56
C GLU A 584 -36.41 -16.82 -7.31
N ALA A 585 -35.54 -16.27 -8.18
CA ALA A 585 -35.67 -16.42 -9.65
C ALA A 585 -34.91 -15.36 -10.49
N ALA A 586 -34.25 -15.88 -11.54
CA ALA A 586 -34.07 -15.36 -12.93
C ALA A 586 -33.43 -13.97 -13.14
N ALA A 587 -32.19 -13.83 -13.66
CA ALA A 587 -31.60 -14.23 -14.95
C ALA A 587 -31.95 -13.34 -16.17
N GLY A 588 -30.89 -12.75 -16.75
CA GLY A 588 -30.83 -12.14 -18.08
C GLY A 588 -30.13 -10.77 -18.02
N GLY A 589 -28.99 -10.48 -18.63
CA GLY A 589 -28.23 -11.16 -19.68
C GLY A 589 -27.84 -10.16 -20.76
N CYS A 590 -26.53 -9.85 -20.82
CA CYS A 590 -25.71 -9.63 -22.03
C CYS A 590 -25.99 -8.41 -22.95
N GLY A 591 -24.91 -7.64 -23.23
CA GLY A 591 -24.63 -7.25 -24.61
C GLY A 591 -23.78 -5.99 -24.83
N ASP A 592 -22.46 -6.20 -24.98
CA ASP A 592 -21.50 -5.58 -25.91
C ASP A 592 -21.79 -4.18 -26.52
N ALA A 593 -20.85 -3.23 -26.29
CA ALA A 593 -20.16 -2.54 -27.39
C ALA A 593 -18.92 -1.76 -26.89
N CYS A 594 -17.78 -2.05 -27.52
CA CYS A 594 -16.50 -1.37 -27.37
C CYS A 594 -16.31 -0.37 -28.54
N GLY A 595 -15.70 0.80 -28.30
CA GLY A 595 -15.26 1.68 -29.38
C GLY A 595 -14.49 2.92 -28.90
N CYS A 596 -13.21 3.01 -29.26
CA CYS A 596 -12.29 4.08 -28.89
C CYS A 596 -12.37 5.33 -29.79
N ALA A 597 -12.04 6.48 -29.17
CA ALA A 597 -11.33 7.66 -29.68
C ALA A 597 -12.00 8.66 -30.66
N GLY A 598 -12.25 9.88 -30.14
CA GLY A 598 -11.66 11.12 -30.68
C GLY A 598 -12.55 12.03 -31.56
N GLY A 599 -13.01 13.14 -30.97
CA GLY A 599 -13.26 14.41 -31.66
C GLY A 599 -14.72 14.84 -31.85
N GLU A 600 -14.98 16.09 -31.48
CA GLU A 600 -16.19 16.91 -31.67
C GLU A 600 -17.32 16.72 -30.63
N TYR A 601 -17.42 17.69 -29.71
CA TYR A 601 -18.55 17.91 -28.82
C TYR A 601 -19.83 18.15 -29.64
N GLY A 602 -20.57 17.07 -29.88
CA GLY A 602 -21.91 17.09 -30.44
C GLY A 602 -22.78 16.12 -29.66
N GLU A 603 -23.77 16.66 -28.95
CA GLU A 603 -24.97 16.03 -28.38
C GLU A 603 -25.05 14.48 -28.44
N GLU A 604 -24.23 13.81 -27.64
CA GLU A 604 -24.48 12.43 -27.18
C GLU A 604 -24.44 12.50 -25.64
N GLY A 605 -25.56 12.12 -25.01
CA GLY A 605 -25.78 12.32 -23.58
C GLY A 605 -24.75 11.59 -22.73
N PHE A 606 -24.25 12.27 -21.70
CA PHE A 606 -23.55 11.61 -20.59
C PHE A 606 -24.49 10.51 -20.04
N GLU A 607 -24.05 9.26 -19.95
CA GLU A 607 -24.75 8.23 -19.17
C GLU A 607 -24.57 8.52 -17.66
N CYS A 608 -25.07 9.68 -17.23
CA CYS A 608 -25.15 10.12 -15.84
C CYS A 608 -26.57 9.81 -15.35
N GLY A 609 -26.69 9.07 -14.24
CA GLY A 609 -27.95 8.71 -13.62
C GLY A 609 -28.56 9.82 -12.77
N LEU A 610 -27.83 10.93 -12.54
CA LEU A 610 -28.39 12.14 -11.95
C LEU A 610 -29.52 12.74 -12.81
N ASP A 611 -30.43 13.46 -12.16
CA ASP A 611 -31.44 14.25 -12.85
C ASP A 611 -30.78 15.17 -13.91
N PRO A 612 -31.28 15.21 -15.17
CA PRO A 612 -30.64 15.98 -16.25
C PRO A 612 -30.47 17.47 -15.96
N GLU A 613 -31.38 18.07 -15.19
CA GLU A 613 -31.28 19.47 -14.81
C GLU A 613 -30.21 19.67 -13.73
N LEU A 614 -30.13 18.76 -12.74
CA LEU A 614 -29.05 18.74 -11.76
C LEU A 614 -27.67 18.53 -12.41
N ALA A 615 -27.55 17.56 -13.33
CA ALA A 615 -26.32 17.30 -14.08
C ALA A 615 -25.89 18.54 -14.90
N ARG A 616 -26.83 19.23 -15.54
CA ARG A 616 -26.57 20.49 -16.25
C ARG A 616 -26.03 21.57 -15.30
N LEU A 617 -26.62 21.72 -14.12
CA LEU A 617 -26.21 22.71 -13.12
C LEU A 617 -24.80 22.40 -12.56
N ILE A 618 -24.46 21.12 -12.36
CA ILE A 618 -23.12 20.68 -11.95
C ILE A 618 -22.09 20.99 -13.06
N ALA A 619 -22.43 20.70 -14.31
CA ALA A 619 -21.57 21.03 -15.46
C ALA A 619 -21.35 22.54 -15.60
N GLU A 620 -22.39 23.37 -15.38
CA GLU A 620 -22.29 24.83 -15.39
C GLU A 620 -21.41 25.39 -14.26
N ALA A 621 -21.37 24.70 -13.12
CA ALA A 621 -20.44 24.99 -12.04
C ALA A 621 -18.96 24.65 -12.40
N GLY A 622 -18.74 23.96 -13.52
CA GLY A 622 -17.42 23.51 -13.98
C GLY A 622 -16.93 22.26 -13.24
N LEU A 623 -17.87 21.43 -12.79
CA LEU A 623 -17.64 20.09 -12.25
C LEU A 623 -18.11 19.05 -13.27
N ASP A 624 -17.56 17.84 -13.21
CA ASP A 624 -18.00 16.73 -14.06
C ASP A 624 -19.17 16.00 -13.39
N PRO A 625 -20.39 15.99 -13.97
CA PRO A 625 -21.56 15.35 -13.38
C PRO A 625 -21.35 13.87 -13.05
N LEU A 626 -20.64 13.13 -13.90
CA LEU A 626 -20.34 11.72 -13.66
C LEU A 626 -19.46 11.57 -12.43
N GLN A 627 -18.40 12.37 -12.33
CA GLN A 627 -17.52 12.35 -11.15
C GLN A 627 -18.28 12.70 -9.85
N ILE A 628 -19.31 13.55 -9.92
CA ILE A 628 -20.13 13.89 -8.75
C ILE A 628 -21.09 12.76 -8.40
N GLU A 629 -21.63 12.06 -9.38
CA GLU A 629 -22.44 10.85 -9.17
C GLU A 629 -21.62 9.73 -8.52
N ASP A 630 -20.42 9.44 -9.04
CA ASP A 630 -19.54 8.41 -8.48
C ASP A 630 -19.17 8.73 -7.02
N LEU A 631 -18.92 10.01 -6.73
CA LEU A 631 -18.68 10.48 -5.37
C LEU A 631 -19.93 10.30 -4.48
N ALA A 632 -21.11 10.61 -5.01
CA ALA A 632 -22.36 10.47 -4.28
C ALA A 632 -22.63 9.00 -3.92
N HIS A 633 -22.42 8.08 -4.86
CA HIS A 633 -22.46 6.64 -4.59
C HIS A 633 -21.42 6.23 -3.56
N LEU A 634 -20.16 6.65 -3.71
CA LEU A 634 -19.11 6.33 -2.75
C LEU A 634 -19.43 6.83 -1.33
N ALA A 635 -19.97 8.04 -1.19
CA ALA A 635 -20.32 8.61 0.11
C ALA A 635 -21.43 7.81 0.81
N ILE A 636 -22.47 7.45 0.06
CA ILE A 636 -23.58 6.65 0.59
C ILE A 636 -23.16 5.21 0.86
N GLU A 637 -22.34 4.62 0.00
CA GLU A 637 -21.76 3.29 0.22
C GLU A 637 -20.88 3.25 1.46
N GLU A 638 -20.09 4.29 1.72
CA GLU A 638 -19.29 4.43 2.94
C GLU A 638 -20.18 4.55 4.19
N ASP A 639 -21.23 5.38 4.15
CA ASP A 639 -22.13 5.59 5.30
C ASP A 639 -23.02 4.35 5.57
N LEU A 640 -23.37 3.58 4.54
CA LEU A 640 -24.21 2.38 4.67
C LEU A 640 -23.40 1.10 4.90
N ASP A 641 -22.16 1.03 4.42
CA ASP A 641 -21.26 -0.14 4.41
C ASP A 641 -21.95 -1.44 3.94
N GLY A 642 -22.78 -1.33 2.88
CA GLY A 642 -23.57 -2.45 2.35
C GLY A 642 -24.78 -2.87 3.20
N GLY A 643 -24.99 -2.22 4.35
CA GLY A 643 -26.14 -2.38 5.23
C GLY A 643 -27.29 -1.42 4.92
N LYS A 644 -28.16 -1.23 5.91
CA LYS A 644 -29.23 -0.20 5.89
C LYS A 644 -29.11 0.65 7.13
N ASP A 645 -29.53 1.91 7.07
CA ASP A 645 -29.62 2.76 8.27
C ASP A 645 -30.60 2.12 9.28
N ILE A 646 -30.06 1.37 10.23
CA ILE A 646 -30.82 0.57 11.19
C ILE A 646 -31.67 1.47 12.10
N THR A 647 -31.20 2.68 12.38
CA THR A 647 -31.88 3.60 13.29
C THR A 647 -33.09 4.19 12.59
N THR A 648 -32.88 4.72 11.38
CA THR A 648 -33.94 5.29 10.57
C THR A 648 -34.96 4.22 10.17
N PHE A 649 -34.52 3.04 9.74
CA PHE A 649 -35.41 1.95 9.37
C PHE A 649 -36.25 1.43 10.54
N ALA A 650 -35.71 1.40 11.76
CA ALA A 650 -36.42 0.94 12.94
C ALA A 650 -37.38 1.98 13.55
N THR A 651 -37.08 3.27 13.39
CA THR A 651 -37.78 4.35 14.11
C THR A 651 -38.72 5.18 13.25
N ILE A 652 -38.52 5.20 11.93
CA ILE A 652 -39.27 6.04 10.99
C ILE A 652 -40.17 5.16 10.11
N PRO A 653 -41.48 5.46 9.97
CA PRO A 653 -42.35 4.76 9.02
C PRO A 653 -41.87 4.89 7.56
N GLU A 654 -42.09 3.86 6.74
CA GLU A 654 -41.64 3.81 5.34
C GLU A 654 -42.27 4.88 4.45
N ASP A 655 -43.51 5.28 4.76
CA ASP A 655 -44.29 6.29 4.05
C ASP A 655 -44.21 7.70 4.68
N SER A 656 -43.36 7.87 5.70
CA SER A 656 -43.18 9.18 6.33
C SER A 656 -42.43 10.11 5.39
N VAL A 657 -43.02 11.27 5.13
CA VAL A 657 -42.40 12.39 4.39
C VAL A 657 -42.17 13.53 5.37
N CYS A 658 -41.00 14.18 5.29
CA CYS A 658 -40.72 15.38 6.06
C CYS A 658 -40.00 16.42 5.22
N THR A 659 -39.84 17.62 5.77
CA THR A 659 -38.97 18.65 5.18
C THR A 659 -37.81 18.90 6.12
N GLY A 660 -36.58 18.69 5.64
CA GLY A 660 -35.35 19.05 6.33
C GLY A 660 -34.79 20.38 5.85
N ASP A 661 -34.35 21.21 6.79
CA ASP A 661 -33.70 22.49 6.53
C ASP A 661 -32.20 22.39 6.86
N PHE A 662 -31.35 22.49 5.85
CA PHE A 662 -29.91 22.70 6.03
C PHE A 662 -29.70 24.15 6.47
N THR A 663 -29.17 24.33 7.68
CA THR A 663 -29.05 25.63 8.33
C THR A 663 -27.61 25.87 8.77
N ALA A 664 -27.04 27.00 8.38
CA ALA A 664 -25.73 27.41 8.85
C ALA A 664 -25.76 27.66 10.37
N ARG A 665 -24.88 27.01 11.14
CA ARG A 665 -24.77 27.21 12.59
C ARG A 665 -23.87 28.38 12.95
N GLU A 666 -23.02 28.78 12.01
CA GLU A 666 -22.14 29.93 12.09
C GLU A 666 -22.10 30.71 10.77
N ALA A 667 -21.53 31.92 10.79
CA ALA A 667 -21.44 32.75 9.60
C ALA A 667 -20.29 32.28 8.68
N GLY A 668 -20.52 32.26 7.37
CA GLY A 668 -19.55 31.74 6.42
C GLY A 668 -19.90 32.01 4.96
N THR A 669 -19.20 31.33 4.05
CA THR A 669 -19.48 31.28 2.60
C THR A 669 -19.84 29.86 2.23
N VAL A 670 -20.94 29.69 1.51
CA VAL A 670 -21.48 28.36 1.18
C VAL A 670 -20.83 27.80 -0.08
N ALA A 671 -20.57 26.49 -0.10
CA ALA A 671 -20.21 25.75 -1.30
C ALA A 671 -20.63 24.28 -1.18
N GLY A 672 -21.09 23.68 -2.28
CA GLY A 672 -21.42 22.26 -2.35
C GLY A 672 -22.91 21.93 -2.31
N LEU A 673 -23.81 22.92 -2.47
CA LEU A 673 -25.26 22.68 -2.41
C LEU A 673 -25.72 21.65 -3.46
N ARG A 674 -25.22 21.78 -4.69
CA ARG A 674 -25.56 20.86 -5.80
C ARG A 674 -24.94 19.47 -5.63
N VAL A 675 -23.86 19.37 -4.86
CA VAL A 675 -23.22 18.09 -4.53
C VAL A 675 -24.03 17.37 -3.45
N ALA A 676 -24.54 18.10 -2.46
CA ALA A 676 -25.47 17.55 -1.47
C ALA A 676 -26.76 17.03 -2.13
N GLU A 677 -27.29 17.75 -3.13
CA GLU A 677 -28.44 17.29 -3.92
C GLU A 677 -28.14 16.02 -4.72
N ALA A 678 -26.93 15.89 -5.28
CA ALA A 678 -26.52 14.68 -5.98
C ALA A 678 -26.44 13.47 -5.02
N ILE A 679 -25.88 13.66 -3.83
CA ILE A 679 -25.87 12.64 -2.76
C ILE A 679 -27.30 12.21 -2.42
N LEU A 680 -28.21 13.16 -2.25
CA LEU A 680 -29.60 12.85 -1.98
C LEU A 680 -30.26 12.07 -3.13
N SER A 681 -29.96 12.43 -4.37
CA SER A 681 -30.54 11.76 -5.54
C SER A 681 -30.15 10.29 -5.66
N VAL A 682 -28.99 9.91 -5.13
CA VAL A 682 -28.55 8.51 -5.06
C VAL A 682 -29.32 7.71 -4.01
N VAL A 683 -29.72 8.36 -2.91
CA VAL A 683 -30.47 7.71 -1.82
C VAL A 683 -31.97 7.64 -2.15
N CYS A 684 -32.50 8.67 -2.81
CA CYS A 684 -33.93 8.79 -3.02
C CYS A 684 -34.48 7.75 -4.01
N THR A 685 -35.49 7.03 -3.55
CA THR A 685 -36.20 6.03 -4.39
C THR A 685 -37.37 6.62 -5.18
N ASP A 686 -37.88 7.78 -4.74
CA ASP A 686 -38.96 8.56 -5.35
C ASP A 686 -38.51 10.01 -5.63
N GLU A 687 -39.34 10.79 -6.35
CA GLU A 687 -39.08 12.21 -6.59
C GLU A 687 -39.00 13.02 -5.28
N PHE A 688 -38.00 13.89 -5.16
CA PHE A 688 -37.82 14.82 -4.04
C PHE A 688 -37.90 16.28 -4.49
N GLU A 689 -38.35 17.16 -3.60
CA GLU A 689 -38.45 18.60 -3.85
C GLU A 689 -37.31 19.33 -3.14
N VAL A 690 -36.65 20.24 -3.86
CA VAL A 690 -35.56 21.07 -3.32
C VAL A 690 -35.89 22.55 -3.50
N GLU A 691 -35.83 23.30 -2.40
CA GLU A 691 -35.88 24.76 -2.37
C GLU A 691 -34.52 25.31 -1.91
N ARG A 692 -33.83 26.01 -2.81
CA ARG A 692 -32.53 26.66 -2.51
C ARG A 692 -32.79 28.08 -2.02
N HIS A 693 -32.28 28.41 -0.84
CA HIS A 693 -32.42 29.74 -0.23
C HIS A 693 -31.21 30.64 -0.52
N VAL A 694 -30.09 30.04 -0.90
CA VAL A 694 -28.83 30.69 -1.28
C VAL A 694 -28.17 29.92 -2.42
N GLU A 695 -27.19 30.53 -3.09
CA GLU A 695 -26.35 29.87 -4.08
C GLU A 695 -24.91 29.64 -3.57
N ASP A 696 -24.19 28.71 -4.19
CA ASP A 696 -22.79 28.48 -3.88
C ASP A 696 -21.97 29.77 -4.14
N GLY A 697 -21.21 30.20 -3.13
CA GLY A 697 -20.45 31.45 -3.11
C GLY A 697 -21.13 32.60 -2.33
N ASP A 698 -22.40 32.44 -1.95
CA ASP A 698 -23.09 33.41 -1.10
C ASP A 698 -22.55 33.39 0.33
N ARG A 699 -22.59 34.57 0.97
CA ARG A 699 -22.33 34.71 2.40
C ARG A 699 -23.59 34.47 3.20
N VAL A 700 -23.44 33.81 4.34
CA VAL A 700 -24.55 33.44 5.21
C VAL A 700 -24.27 33.78 6.66
N GLU A 701 -25.34 34.02 7.41
CA GLU A 701 -25.30 34.25 8.86
C GLU A 701 -25.74 33.00 9.64
N ALA A 702 -25.34 32.93 10.91
CA ALA A 702 -25.78 31.86 11.81
C ALA A 702 -27.32 31.84 11.92
N GLY A 703 -27.92 30.67 11.70
CA GLY A 703 -29.36 30.45 11.68
C GLY A 703 -30.02 30.63 10.30
N GLN A 704 -29.26 30.99 9.26
CA GLN A 704 -29.78 31.11 7.90
C GLN A 704 -29.97 29.74 7.26
N LYS A 705 -31.14 29.54 6.64
CA LYS A 705 -31.42 28.35 5.82
C LYS A 705 -30.67 28.44 4.50
N LEU A 706 -30.09 27.33 4.09
CA LEU A 706 -29.30 27.20 2.87
C LEU A 706 -30.10 26.44 1.82
N LEU A 707 -30.64 25.30 2.24
CA LEU A 707 -31.36 24.34 1.41
C LEU A 707 -32.52 23.77 2.22
N SER A 708 -33.72 23.69 1.63
CA SER A 708 -34.83 22.92 2.17
C SER A 708 -35.13 21.77 1.23
N VAL A 709 -35.23 20.56 1.78
CA VAL A 709 -35.51 19.34 1.03
C VAL A 709 -36.75 18.68 1.58
N ARG A 710 -37.70 18.33 0.72
CA ARG A 710 -38.86 17.49 1.07
C ARG A 710 -38.79 16.16 0.34
N THR A 711 -38.73 15.08 1.09
CA THR A 711 -38.67 13.69 0.58
C THR A 711 -39.09 12.71 1.68
N LEU A 712 -39.04 11.41 1.40
CA LEU A 712 -39.18 10.38 2.41
C LEU A 712 -38.19 10.64 3.56
N THR A 713 -38.70 10.70 4.78
CA THR A 713 -37.92 10.95 5.99
C THR A 713 -36.77 9.95 6.11
N ARG A 714 -36.97 8.71 5.62
CA ARG A 714 -35.92 7.69 5.62
C ARG A 714 -34.75 8.04 4.69
N ASP A 715 -35.05 8.45 3.47
CA ASP A 715 -34.03 8.78 2.46
C ASP A 715 -33.23 10.02 2.91
N LEU A 716 -33.94 11.02 3.46
CA LEU A 716 -33.31 12.23 3.96
C LEU A 716 -32.33 11.96 5.12
N LEU A 717 -32.72 11.13 6.08
CA LEU A 717 -31.87 10.77 7.23
C LEU A 717 -30.71 9.85 6.82
N THR A 718 -30.95 8.95 5.86
CA THR A 718 -29.91 8.04 5.34
C THR A 718 -28.79 8.84 4.65
N GLY A 719 -29.13 9.88 3.88
CA GLY A 719 -28.13 10.75 3.25
C GLY A 719 -27.60 11.90 4.13
N GLU A 720 -28.13 12.10 5.34
CA GLU A 720 -27.86 13.29 6.16
C GLU A 720 -26.37 13.49 6.40
N ARG A 721 -25.68 12.46 6.86
CA ARG A 721 -24.27 12.57 7.28
C ARG A 721 -23.35 12.84 6.08
N SER A 722 -23.49 12.08 5.00
CA SER A 722 -22.80 12.30 3.74
C SER A 722 -22.99 13.71 3.18
N MET A 723 -24.23 14.20 3.11
CA MET A 723 -24.52 15.56 2.64
C MET A 723 -23.87 16.62 3.53
N LEU A 724 -24.00 16.49 4.86
CA LEU A 724 -23.41 17.44 5.80
C LEU A 724 -21.89 17.43 5.76
N ASN A 725 -21.24 16.27 5.69
CA ASN A 725 -19.79 16.17 5.66
C ASN A 725 -19.20 16.92 4.45
N ILE A 726 -19.78 16.71 3.26
CA ILE A 726 -19.34 17.40 2.04
C ILE A 726 -19.68 18.89 2.10
N LEU A 727 -20.91 19.26 2.46
CA LEU A 727 -21.34 20.66 2.50
C LEU A 727 -20.55 21.48 3.53
N CYS A 728 -20.30 20.93 4.72
CA CYS A 728 -19.49 21.56 5.77
C CYS A 728 -18.03 21.72 5.35
N HIS A 729 -17.43 20.69 4.73
CA HIS A 729 -16.04 20.74 4.25
C HIS A 729 -15.85 21.80 3.16
N LEU A 730 -16.67 21.74 2.11
CA LEU A 730 -16.57 22.67 0.99
C LEU A 730 -16.90 24.11 1.40
N SER A 731 -17.93 24.30 2.24
CA SER A 731 -18.24 25.64 2.78
C SER A 731 -17.14 26.15 3.71
N GLY A 732 -16.44 25.27 4.42
CA GLY A 732 -15.24 25.61 5.20
C GLY A 732 -14.11 26.17 4.34
N ILE A 733 -13.80 25.50 3.23
CA ILE A 733 -12.81 25.94 2.24
C ILE A 733 -13.23 27.28 1.62
N ALA A 734 -14.49 27.42 1.22
CA ALA A 734 -15.02 28.66 0.64
C ALA A 734 -14.94 29.82 1.64
N THR A 735 -15.27 29.57 2.92
CA THR A 735 -15.19 30.55 4.00
C THR A 735 -13.76 31.00 4.26
N ALA A 736 -12.82 30.05 4.37
CA ALA A 736 -11.41 30.35 4.53
C ALA A 736 -10.89 31.18 3.35
N THR A 737 -11.20 30.75 2.13
CA THR A 737 -10.80 31.46 0.90
C THR A 737 -11.40 32.86 0.84
N ARG A 738 -12.66 33.04 1.26
CA ARG A 738 -13.31 34.35 1.31
C ARG A 738 -12.60 35.31 2.25
N ALA A 739 -12.15 34.85 3.42
CA ALA A 739 -11.39 35.68 4.33
C ALA A 739 -10.11 36.22 3.67
N TRP A 740 -9.42 35.39 2.87
CA TRP A 740 -8.28 35.85 2.07
C TRP A 740 -8.70 36.83 0.98
N ALA A 741 -9.73 36.54 0.19
CA ALA A 741 -10.23 37.44 -0.84
C ALA A 741 -10.57 38.83 -0.28
N ASP A 742 -11.19 38.88 0.90
CA ASP A 742 -11.53 40.14 1.60
C ASP A 742 -10.28 40.90 2.04
N ALA A 743 -9.26 40.19 2.54
CA ALA A 743 -8.00 40.80 2.93
C ALA A 743 -7.22 41.40 1.74
N LEU A 744 -7.49 40.91 0.52
CA LEU A 744 -6.87 41.35 -0.73
C LEU A 744 -7.70 42.40 -1.49
N GLU A 745 -8.91 42.70 -1.04
CA GLU A 745 -9.81 43.62 -1.74
C GLU A 745 -9.14 44.99 -1.98
N GLY A 746 -9.24 45.47 -3.23
CA GLY A 746 -8.66 46.75 -3.66
C GLY A 746 -7.16 46.75 -3.94
N THR A 747 -6.46 45.62 -3.80
CA THR A 747 -5.00 45.53 -4.04
C THR A 747 -4.64 45.09 -5.46
N GLY A 748 -5.58 44.47 -6.18
CA GLY A 748 -5.35 43.88 -7.51
C GLY A 748 -4.83 42.43 -7.48
N ALA A 749 -4.38 41.94 -6.32
CA ALA A 749 -3.96 40.55 -6.13
C ALA A 749 -5.15 39.62 -5.90
N ALA A 750 -5.05 38.37 -6.34
CA ALA A 750 -6.02 37.31 -6.06
C ALA A 750 -5.42 36.18 -5.21
N VAL A 751 -6.23 35.62 -4.30
CA VAL A 751 -5.83 34.42 -3.57
C VAL A 751 -5.98 33.20 -4.47
N ARG A 752 -4.99 32.31 -4.46
CA ARG A 752 -4.91 31.15 -5.34
C ARG A 752 -4.71 29.86 -4.55
N ASP A 753 -5.35 28.79 -5.00
CA ASP A 753 -5.15 27.46 -4.43
C ASP A 753 -3.81 26.82 -4.82
N THR A 754 -3.59 25.58 -4.40
CA THR A 754 -2.49 24.75 -4.89
C THR A 754 -2.98 23.36 -5.30
N ARG A 755 -2.06 22.43 -5.55
CA ARG A 755 -2.39 21.00 -5.74
C ARG A 755 -2.27 20.14 -4.49
N LYS A 756 -2.13 20.76 -3.31
CA LYS A 756 -2.19 20.09 -2.01
C LYS A 756 -3.66 19.86 -1.62
N THR A 757 -4.32 18.99 -2.37
CA THR A 757 -5.74 18.63 -2.19
C THR A 757 -5.86 17.24 -1.58
N THR A 758 -7.00 16.94 -0.97
CA THR A 758 -7.33 15.57 -0.58
C THR A 758 -7.41 14.68 -1.83
N VAL A 759 -6.97 13.42 -1.71
CA VAL A 759 -7.07 12.45 -2.81
C VAL A 759 -8.56 12.21 -3.12
N GLY A 760 -8.95 12.15 -4.39
CA GLY A 760 -10.35 12.04 -4.81
C GLY A 760 -11.13 13.37 -4.86
N LEU A 761 -10.89 14.31 -3.94
CA LEU A 761 -11.72 15.52 -3.80
C LEU A 761 -11.21 16.77 -4.54
N ARG A 762 -10.17 16.65 -5.38
CA ARG A 762 -9.50 17.82 -6.00
C ARG A 762 -10.45 18.75 -6.75
N ALA A 763 -11.38 18.21 -7.53
CA ALA A 763 -12.31 19.04 -8.30
C ALA A 763 -13.24 19.87 -7.40
N LEU A 764 -13.73 19.24 -6.33
CA LEU A 764 -14.64 19.83 -5.35
C LEU A 764 -13.94 20.88 -4.48
N GLU A 765 -12.76 20.57 -3.93
CA GLU A 765 -12.02 21.51 -3.09
C GLU A 765 -11.61 22.76 -3.87
N LYS A 766 -11.20 22.59 -5.14
CA LYS A 766 -10.89 23.71 -6.04
C LYS A 766 -12.14 24.44 -6.54
N TYR A 767 -13.30 23.77 -6.58
CA TYR A 767 -14.57 24.46 -6.79
C TYR A 767 -14.93 25.34 -5.59
N ALA A 768 -14.78 24.83 -4.37
CA ALA A 768 -15.03 25.59 -3.15
C ALA A 768 -14.13 26.84 -3.03
N VAL A 769 -12.87 26.75 -3.48
CA VAL A 769 -11.98 27.93 -3.59
C VAL A 769 -12.60 29.01 -4.50
N ARG A 770 -13.13 28.62 -5.67
CA ARG A 770 -13.81 29.57 -6.58
C ARG A 770 -15.04 30.20 -5.94
N CYS A 771 -15.84 29.42 -5.20
CA CYS A 771 -16.99 29.94 -4.45
C CYS A 771 -16.56 30.98 -3.39
N GLY A 772 -15.42 30.75 -2.74
CA GLY A 772 -14.80 31.70 -1.83
C GLY A 772 -14.21 32.96 -2.49
N GLY A 773 -14.23 33.06 -3.83
CA GLY A 773 -13.66 34.19 -4.57
C GLY A 773 -12.15 34.06 -4.84
N GLY A 774 -11.58 32.88 -4.61
CA GLY A 774 -10.22 32.56 -5.03
C GLY A 774 -10.14 32.12 -6.50
N VAL A 775 -8.92 31.96 -6.99
CA VAL A 775 -8.63 31.45 -8.33
C VAL A 775 -7.90 30.12 -8.27
N ASN A 776 -8.11 29.28 -9.27
CA ASN A 776 -7.46 27.97 -9.31
C ASN A 776 -6.06 28.10 -9.94
N HIS A 777 -5.12 27.31 -9.42
CA HIS A 777 -3.78 27.15 -9.98
C HIS A 777 -3.81 26.26 -11.23
N ARG A 778 -3.40 25.01 -11.11
CA ARG A 778 -3.58 23.96 -12.12
C ARG A 778 -4.33 22.76 -11.54
N MET A 779 -5.12 22.07 -12.35
CA MET A 779 -5.87 20.87 -11.96
C MET A 779 -4.96 19.63 -12.01
N SER A 780 -4.09 19.54 -13.01
CA SER A 780 -3.23 18.38 -13.29
C SER A 780 -1.75 18.77 -13.50
N LEU A 781 -0.88 17.81 -13.79
CA LEU A 781 0.51 18.11 -14.21
C LEU A 781 0.58 18.57 -15.67
N SER A 782 -0.49 18.33 -16.44
CA SER A 782 -0.55 18.56 -17.88
C SER A 782 -1.05 19.95 -18.25
N ASP A 783 -1.77 20.65 -17.36
CA ASP A 783 -2.41 21.94 -17.69
C ASP A 783 -1.41 23.09 -17.78
N ALA A 784 -0.32 23.01 -17.01
CA ALA A 784 0.75 24.00 -16.97
C ALA A 784 2.04 23.34 -16.48
N ALA A 785 3.15 23.72 -17.09
CA ALA A 785 4.48 23.30 -16.67
C ALA A 785 4.95 24.19 -15.51
N LEU A 786 5.33 23.57 -14.40
CA LEU A 786 5.91 24.26 -13.24
C LEU A 786 7.36 23.81 -13.06
N VAL A 787 8.29 24.66 -13.48
CA VAL A 787 9.73 24.42 -13.41
C VAL A 787 10.22 24.84 -12.02
N LYS A 788 10.39 23.84 -11.15
CA LYS A 788 11.00 23.97 -9.82
C LYS A 788 12.50 23.71 -9.83
N ASP A 789 13.18 24.00 -8.73
CA ASP A 789 14.62 23.76 -8.53
C ASP A 789 15.11 22.37 -8.99
N ASN A 790 14.37 21.31 -8.66
CA ASN A 790 14.74 19.95 -9.08
C ASN A 790 14.78 19.81 -10.61
N HIS A 791 13.86 20.45 -11.32
CA HIS A 791 13.81 20.44 -12.79
C HIS A 791 14.94 21.28 -13.37
N VAL A 792 15.23 22.44 -12.75
CA VAL A 792 16.36 23.31 -13.12
C VAL A 792 17.68 22.55 -13.01
N ILE A 793 17.89 21.85 -11.88
CA ILE A 793 19.09 21.03 -11.65
C ILE A 793 19.17 19.90 -12.68
N ALA A 794 18.08 19.15 -12.88
CA ALA A 794 18.04 18.02 -13.80
C ALA A 794 18.27 18.43 -15.26
N ALA A 795 17.76 19.59 -15.68
CA ALA A 795 17.92 20.10 -17.05
C ALA A 795 19.25 20.84 -17.28
N GLY A 796 20.05 21.07 -16.23
CA GLY A 796 21.32 21.81 -16.32
C GLY A 796 21.16 23.33 -16.40
N GLY A 797 20.03 23.86 -15.93
CA GLY A 797 19.75 25.30 -15.81
C GLY A 797 18.32 25.69 -16.20
N VAL A 798 17.91 26.88 -15.78
CA VAL A 798 16.55 27.41 -15.99
C VAL A 798 16.24 27.55 -17.49
N ALA A 799 17.17 28.10 -18.26
CA ALA A 799 17.00 28.29 -19.70
C ALA A 799 16.88 26.94 -20.44
N GLN A 800 17.60 25.92 -19.99
CA GLN A 800 17.55 24.57 -20.54
C GLN A 800 16.22 23.89 -20.21
N ALA A 801 15.75 23.99 -18.96
CA ALA A 801 14.45 23.47 -18.54
C ALA A 801 13.31 24.13 -19.34
N PHE A 802 13.32 25.46 -19.42
CA PHE A 802 12.34 26.23 -20.18
C PHE A 802 12.34 25.82 -21.66
N LYS A 803 13.52 25.75 -22.28
CA LYS A 803 13.65 25.36 -23.69
C LYS A 803 13.14 23.95 -23.93
N ALA A 804 13.44 23.00 -23.04
CA ALA A 804 12.97 21.62 -23.16
C ALA A 804 11.44 21.55 -23.10
N VAL A 805 10.82 22.25 -22.13
CA VAL A 805 9.36 22.31 -22.02
C VAL A 805 8.75 22.97 -23.25
N ARG A 806 9.27 24.12 -23.70
CA ARG A 806 8.71 24.84 -24.85
C ARG A 806 8.93 24.12 -26.18
N GLN A 807 9.96 23.27 -26.29
CA GLN A 807 10.19 22.43 -27.46
C GLN A 807 9.21 21.25 -27.55
N GLU A 808 8.96 20.58 -26.41
CA GLU A 808 8.07 19.42 -26.36
C GLU A 808 6.59 19.84 -26.31
N PHE A 809 6.29 20.94 -25.61
CA PHE A 809 4.94 21.45 -25.39
C PHE A 809 4.88 22.97 -25.68
N PRO A 810 4.80 23.36 -26.96
CA PRO A 810 4.87 24.77 -27.38
C PRO A 810 3.79 25.68 -26.76
N ASP A 811 2.58 25.14 -26.56
CA ASP A 811 1.40 25.92 -26.18
C ASP A 811 1.06 25.86 -24.68
N VAL A 812 1.81 25.09 -23.89
CA VAL A 812 1.56 24.95 -22.44
C VAL A 812 2.14 26.17 -21.69
N PRO A 813 1.39 26.82 -20.78
CA PRO A 813 1.93 27.87 -19.94
C PRO A 813 3.08 27.37 -19.05
N ILE A 814 4.15 28.16 -18.94
CA ILE A 814 5.32 27.81 -18.16
C ILE A 814 5.47 28.77 -16.99
N GLU A 815 5.36 28.21 -15.80
CA GLU A 815 5.65 28.85 -14.53
C GLU A 815 7.01 28.41 -14.02
N VAL A 816 7.81 29.35 -13.50
CA VAL A 816 9.14 29.06 -12.95
C VAL A 816 9.24 29.55 -11.51
N GLU A 817 9.68 28.65 -10.62
CA GLU A 817 9.92 28.96 -9.21
C GLU A 817 11.28 29.62 -9.02
N VAL A 818 11.32 30.66 -8.20
CA VAL A 818 12.54 31.36 -7.79
C VAL A 818 12.55 31.58 -6.28
N ASP A 819 13.72 31.42 -5.67
CA ASP A 819 13.94 31.61 -4.24
C ASP A 819 14.87 32.81 -3.93
N ARG A 820 15.48 33.41 -4.97
CA ARG A 820 16.39 34.55 -4.86
C ARG A 820 16.17 35.58 -5.97
N ILE A 821 16.37 36.85 -5.65
CA ILE A 821 16.11 37.99 -6.56
C ILE A 821 16.97 37.96 -7.83
N ASP A 822 18.19 37.40 -7.75
CA ASP A 822 19.13 37.30 -8.87
C ASP A 822 18.70 36.28 -9.94
N GLN A 823 17.73 35.41 -9.64
CA GLN A 823 17.17 34.45 -10.59
C GLN A 823 16.09 35.05 -11.49
N ILE A 824 15.51 36.21 -11.13
CA ILE A 824 14.37 36.79 -11.85
C ILE A 824 14.74 37.17 -13.29
N GLU A 825 15.85 37.89 -13.50
CA GLU A 825 16.23 38.32 -14.86
C GLU A 825 16.53 37.12 -15.80
N PRO A 826 17.28 36.07 -15.38
CA PRO A 826 17.43 34.86 -16.18
C PRO A 826 16.11 34.16 -16.53
N VAL A 827 15.13 34.16 -15.63
CA VAL A 827 13.81 33.56 -15.86
C VAL A 827 12.99 34.38 -16.86
N LEU A 828 13.06 35.71 -16.77
CA LEU A 828 12.43 36.62 -17.73
C LEU A 828 13.06 36.51 -19.12
N ASP A 829 14.39 36.43 -19.20
CA ASP A 829 15.12 36.23 -20.46
C ASP A 829 14.76 34.89 -21.12
N ALA A 830 14.42 33.87 -20.32
CA ALA A 830 13.95 32.58 -20.82
C ALA A 830 12.53 32.66 -21.39
N GLY A 831 11.70 33.61 -20.95
CA GLY A 831 10.34 33.83 -21.43
C GLY A 831 9.26 33.15 -20.59
N ALA A 832 9.45 33.04 -19.26
CA ALA A 832 8.42 32.52 -18.35
C ALA A 832 7.13 33.35 -18.39
N ASP A 833 5.99 32.66 -18.43
CA ASP A 833 4.66 33.29 -18.44
C ASP A 833 4.30 33.77 -17.01
N LEU A 834 4.73 33.01 -16.00
CA LEU A 834 4.51 33.28 -14.59
C LEU A 834 5.76 32.94 -13.76
N ILE A 835 6.03 33.72 -12.72
CA ILE A 835 7.15 33.51 -11.80
C ILE A 835 6.60 33.33 -10.37
N LEU A 836 6.93 32.20 -9.77
CA LEU A 836 6.58 31.85 -8.39
C LEU A 836 7.71 32.28 -7.45
N LEU A 837 7.46 33.30 -6.63
CA LEU A 837 8.36 33.83 -5.62
C LEU A 837 8.23 33.00 -4.33
N ASP A 838 9.11 32.03 -4.13
CA ASP A 838 9.06 31.14 -2.97
C ASP A 838 9.76 31.74 -1.75
N ASN A 839 9.02 31.92 -0.65
CA ASN A 839 9.48 32.41 0.65
C ASN A 839 10.08 33.83 0.68
N PHE A 840 9.82 34.65 -0.34
CA PHE A 840 10.21 36.07 -0.37
C PHE A 840 9.52 36.84 0.76
N THR A 841 10.18 37.86 1.33
CA THR A 841 9.52 38.82 2.23
C THR A 841 8.73 39.88 1.43
N PRO A 842 7.84 40.68 2.05
CA PRO A 842 7.15 41.76 1.34
C PRO A 842 8.10 42.78 0.70
N GLU A 843 9.25 43.05 1.31
CA GLU A 843 10.29 43.93 0.74
C GLU A 843 10.91 43.33 -0.52
N GLN A 844 11.29 42.05 -0.47
CA GLN A 844 11.84 41.34 -1.62
C GLN A 844 10.81 41.18 -2.74
N THR A 845 9.55 40.96 -2.37
CA THR A 845 8.43 40.86 -3.34
C THR A 845 8.24 42.20 -4.05
N ARG A 846 8.30 43.33 -3.35
CA ARG A 846 8.23 44.67 -3.97
C ARG A 846 9.40 44.93 -4.91
N GLU A 847 10.60 44.48 -4.56
CA GLU A 847 11.77 44.55 -5.43
C GLU A 847 11.57 43.67 -6.68
N ALA A 848 11.06 42.44 -6.51
CA ALA A 848 10.73 41.54 -7.61
C ALA A 848 9.68 42.14 -8.56
N VAL A 849 8.60 42.72 -8.04
CA VAL A 849 7.57 43.42 -8.83
C VAL A 849 8.19 44.56 -9.66
N ALA A 850 9.07 45.35 -9.04
CA ALA A 850 9.78 46.43 -9.75
C ALA A 850 10.73 45.93 -10.85
N LEU A 851 11.40 44.78 -10.63
CA LEU A 851 12.29 44.16 -11.62
C LEU A 851 11.53 43.52 -12.78
N VAL A 852 10.43 42.84 -12.50
CA VAL A 852 9.59 42.19 -13.51
C VAL A 852 8.89 43.23 -14.37
N ALA A 853 8.43 44.34 -13.78
CA ALA A 853 7.84 45.48 -14.48
C ALA A 853 6.73 45.09 -15.48
N GLY A 854 5.91 44.08 -15.13
CA GLY A 854 4.81 43.58 -15.94
C GLY A 854 5.21 42.65 -17.10
N ARG A 855 6.47 42.19 -17.16
CA ARG A 855 6.93 41.23 -18.19
C ARG A 855 6.40 39.80 -18.00
N ALA A 856 6.04 39.43 -16.77
CA ALA A 856 5.46 38.14 -16.39
C ALA A 856 4.51 38.35 -15.20
N MET A 857 3.57 37.41 -14.99
CA MET A 857 2.77 37.41 -13.77
C MET A 857 3.61 36.93 -12.58
N LEU A 858 3.32 37.44 -11.39
CA LEU A 858 4.01 37.06 -10.15
C LEU A 858 3.05 36.40 -9.18
N GLU A 859 3.49 35.29 -8.60
CA GLU A 859 2.80 34.59 -7.53
C GLU A 859 3.71 34.52 -6.31
N SER A 860 3.23 34.97 -5.14
CA SER A 860 3.93 34.76 -3.88
C SER A 860 3.47 33.46 -3.23
N SER A 861 4.43 32.69 -2.71
CA SER A 861 4.18 31.46 -1.97
C SER A 861 5.13 31.35 -0.78
N GLY A 862 4.72 30.57 0.23
CA GLY A 862 5.50 30.39 1.46
C GLY A 862 5.38 31.58 2.43
N ARG A 863 5.30 31.28 3.74
CA ARG A 863 5.17 32.28 4.83
C ARG A 863 3.95 33.22 4.75
N LEU A 864 3.00 32.93 3.87
CA LEU A 864 1.74 33.65 3.78
C LEU A 864 0.84 33.27 4.97
N THR A 865 0.29 34.29 5.62
CA THR A 865 -0.74 34.17 6.65
C THR A 865 -1.80 35.23 6.40
N LEU A 866 -3.03 35.02 6.85
CA LEU A 866 -4.09 36.02 6.66
C LEU A 866 -3.69 37.40 7.24
N ALA A 867 -2.94 37.40 8.35
CA ALA A 867 -2.44 38.61 8.99
C ALA A 867 -1.42 39.40 8.15
N ASN A 868 -0.66 38.74 7.27
CA ASN A 868 0.33 39.40 6.41
C ASN A 868 -0.09 39.48 4.94
N ALA A 869 -1.22 38.86 4.55
CA ALA A 869 -1.71 38.77 3.18
C ALA A 869 -1.75 40.14 2.48
N ARG A 870 -2.33 41.14 3.14
CA ARG A 870 -2.43 42.51 2.59
C ARG A 870 -1.06 43.16 2.34
N ALA A 871 -0.08 42.89 3.20
CA ALA A 871 1.26 43.45 3.03
C ALA A 871 1.97 42.89 1.79
N TYR A 872 1.74 41.61 1.46
CA TYR A 872 2.20 41.02 0.20
C TYR A 872 1.41 41.55 -1.00
N ALA A 873 0.09 41.65 -0.87
CA ALA A 873 -0.77 42.15 -1.94
C ALA A 873 -0.44 43.58 -2.37
N GLU A 874 -0.21 44.48 -1.41
CA GLU A 874 0.20 45.87 -1.64
C GLU A 874 1.60 46.02 -2.27
N THR A 875 2.35 44.92 -2.46
CA THR A 875 3.59 44.95 -3.25
C THR A 875 3.33 45.06 -4.75
N GLY A 876 2.13 44.69 -5.21
CA GLY A 876 1.76 44.61 -6.63
C GLY A 876 1.94 43.23 -7.25
N VAL A 877 2.05 42.18 -6.44
CA VAL A 877 2.02 40.77 -6.89
C VAL A 877 0.62 40.39 -7.40
N ASP A 878 0.53 39.52 -8.41
CA ASP A 878 -0.76 39.13 -9.01
C ASP A 878 -1.49 38.07 -8.17
N TYR A 879 -0.75 37.09 -7.62
CA TYR A 879 -1.33 35.97 -6.90
C TYR A 879 -0.66 35.71 -5.55
N LEU A 880 -1.46 35.24 -4.58
CA LEU A 880 -1.00 34.67 -3.32
C LEU A 880 -1.42 33.20 -3.26
N ALA A 881 -0.47 32.29 -3.40
CA ALA A 881 -0.73 30.84 -3.38
C ALA A 881 -0.73 30.28 -1.96
N VAL A 882 -1.89 29.81 -1.51
CA VAL A 882 -2.12 29.37 -0.13
C VAL A 882 -2.49 27.89 -0.11
N GLY A 883 -1.51 27.03 0.20
CA GLY A 883 -1.72 25.58 0.24
C GLY A 883 -2.74 25.12 1.27
N ALA A 884 -2.84 25.81 2.41
CA ALA A 884 -3.72 25.42 3.51
C ALA A 884 -5.23 25.54 3.19
N LEU A 885 -5.61 26.24 2.11
CA LEU A 885 -7.02 26.45 1.76
C LEU A 885 -7.77 25.15 1.50
N THR A 886 -7.14 24.17 0.86
CA THR A 886 -7.83 22.95 0.42
C THR A 886 -7.74 21.82 1.43
N HIS A 887 -6.58 21.62 2.08
CA HIS A 887 -6.36 20.48 2.98
C HIS A 887 -6.34 20.81 4.48
N SER A 888 -6.50 22.08 4.87
CA SER A 888 -6.39 22.52 6.27
C SER A 888 -7.41 23.59 6.68
N SER A 889 -8.42 23.85 5.83
CA SER A 889 -9.50 24.74 6.20
C SER A 889 -10.38 24.10 7.27
N PRO A 890 -10.72 24.84 8.34
CA PRO A 890 -11.79 24.42 9.24
C PRO A 890 -13.09 24.26 8.45
N ILE A 891 -13.91 23.28 8.84
CA ILE A 891 -15.27 23.14 8.30
C ILE A 891 -16.12 24.36 8.68
N LEU A 892 -17.15 24.65 7.89
CA LEU A 892 -18.24 25.54 8.30
C LEU A 892 -19.34 24.68 8.93
N ASP A 893 -19.71 24.93 10.19
CA ASP A 893 -20.74 24.15 10.85
C ASP A 893 -22.12 24.41 10.24
N ILE A 894 -22.70 23.37 9.63
CA ILE A 894 -24.04 23.34 9.04
C ILE A 894 -24.76 22.14 9.64
N GLY A 895 -26.01 22.32 10.03
CA GLY A 895 -26.86 21.24 10.55
C GLY A 895 -28.08 21.01 9.67
N LEU A 896 -28.66 19.82 9.78
CA LEU A 896 -29.96 19.48 9.22
C LEU A 896 -31.00 19.50 10.36
N ASP A 897 -32.06 20.29 10.20
CA ASP A 897 -33.19 20.33 11.15
C ASP A 897 -34.48 19.89 10.45
N LEU A 898 -35.15 18.86 10.97
CA LEU A 898 -36.46 18.45 10.45
C LEU A 898 -37.55 19.39 10.94
N ARG A 899 -38.46 19.80 10.05
CA ARG A 899 -39.67 20.56 10.41
C ARG A 899 -40.67 19.63 11.09
N GLU A 900 -41.16 20.03 12.26
CA GLU A 900 -42.37 19.43 12.82
C GLU A 900 -43.56 19.80 11.92
N GLU A 901 -44.13 18.83 11.21
CA GLU A 901 -45.44 19.04 10.56
C GLU A 901 -46.46 19.24 11.68
N THR A 902 -46.99 20.46 11.81
CA THR A 902 -48.12 20.71 12.71
C THR A 902 -49.33 19.95 12.14
N PRO A 903 -49.98 19.07 12.92
CA PRO A 903 -51.06 18.20 12.42
C PRO A 903 -52.29 18.95 11.90
#